data_AF-E7ACB8-F1
#
_entry.id   AF-E7ACB8-F1
#
_cell.length_a   1.000
_cell.length_b   1.000
_cell.length_c   1.000
_cell.angle_alpha   90.00
_cell.angle_beta   90.00
_cell.angle_gamma   90.00
#
_symmetry.space_group_name_H-M   'P 1'
#
loop_
_entity.id
_entity.type
_entity.pdbx_description
1 polymer ?
#
loop_
_entity_poly.entity_id
_entity_poly.type
_entity_poly.pdbx_seq_one_letter_code
_entity_poly.pdbx_strand_id
1 'polypeptide(L)'
;MNKDSIVRIASAHPTPFYLYDFDQIKEAFLEFKNAFSGAKSLICYALKANSNLSLLAHLARLGAGGDCVSIYEVRRALLAGIPSYKIIFSGVGKLESEIQEALESKILFLNVESFEELQLIERIATDLNTPARISVRVNPNINAQTHPYISTGLWENKFGVEEKEAVQMFMFAKQSPFLEPVGLHCHIGSQLIELEPIKEAGEKMHALARFLMASGVELKFLDMGGGLGVDEGKGAISIADYTKPLKSIAQKLDLTLICEPGRRIVADSGVLVSRVQYVKPGARKNFIIVDAGMNDLMRPALYGARHSVEVLNTQEGTEAIYDIVGPVCESADCFLKEVPLKGVTRGDLLLFKQVGAYGASMASHYNSRPKILELGVEQDRVRILRDRESFFDNITHEIGHLESVGIHAKRAQIDQIDEALSKLLNARLVLSQEIAKEKQREALGVYNPVREAQIFKKVGGQLESIYTEILGVSRGLTSPEKVGVSTNANTARRLLGQKFKLKLYNPLALFEAILLKGVDYGLLEVRGSDAYAQGLKALAELITQQRLEIAHSFKIAGIWCLLVGRFGFLAQDNPTRRAWWFDPTHTRQIQALLSGYDNPYFLATPLGCLLEANIDLELPTHLEPLCLGAYSTTRRTSGI
;
A
#
# COMPACT_ATOMS: atom_id res chain seq x y z
N MET A 1 -3.14 -29.54 -21.54
CA MET A 1 -4.44 -28.81 -21.60
C MET A 1 -4.74 -28.17 -22.96
N ASN A 2 -5.99 -28.24 -23.45
CA ASN A 2 -6.46 -27.51 -24.65
C ASN A 2 -6.82 -26.03 -24.32
N LYS A 3 -6.62 -25.12 -25.27
CA LYS A 3 -6.96 -23.69 -25.21
C LYS A 3 -8.41 -23.42 -24.80
N ASP A 4 -9.36 -24.15 -25.38
CA ASP A 4 -10.79 -23.96 -25.10
C ASP A 4 -11.11 -24.21 -23.61
N SER A 5 -10.43 -25.18 -23.00
CA SER A 5 -10.56 -25.43 -21.56
C SER A 5 -10.02 -24.27 -20.73
N ILE A 6 -8.88 -23.69 -21.13
CA ILE A 6 -8.30 -22.53 -20.42
C ILE A 6 -9.23 -21.31 -20.54
N VAL A 7 -9.83 -21.07 -21.71
CA VAL A 7 -10.80 -19.98 -21.90
C VAL A 7 -12.03 -20.18 -21.01
N ARG A 8 -12.56 -21.41 -20.91
CA ARG A 8 -13.68 -21.71 -19.99
C ARG A 8 -13.30 -21.47 -18.53
N ILE A 9 -12.10 -21.87 -18.11
CA ILE A 9 -11.59 -21.61 -16.75
C ILE A 9 -11.49 -20.10 -16.50
N ALA A 10 -10.95 -19.33 -17.45
CA ALA A 10 -10.81 -17.88 -17.33
C ALA A 10 -12.14 -17.11 -17.36
N SER A 11 -13.21 -17.73 -17.85
CA SER A 11 -14.58 -17.20 -17.74
C SER A 11 -15.20 -17.50 -16.37
N ALA A 12 -14.80 -18.59 -15.71
CA ALA A 12 -15.28 -18.98 -14.39
C ALA A 12 -14.47 -18.39 -13.22
N HIS A 13 -13.22 -17.98 -13.47
CA HIS A 13 -12.29 -17.48 -12.46
C HIS A 13 -11.67 -16.13 -12.85
N PRO A 14 -11.49 -15.20 -11.90
CA PRO A 14 -10.89 -13.89 -12.20
C PRO A 14 -9.40 -14.02 -12.54
N THR A 15 -8.97 -13.36 -13.61
CA THR A 15 -7.56 -13.17 -13.96
C THR A 15 -6.89 -12.09 -13.10
N PRO A 16 -5.56 -12.11 -12.97
CA PRO A 16 -4.64 -13.17 -13.43
C PRO A 16 -4.66 -14.39 -12.48
N PHE A 17 -4.31 -15.58 -12.97
CA PHE A 17 -4.15 -16.79 -12.13
C PHE A 17 -3.10 -17.74 -12.70
N TYR A 18 -2.48 -18.53 -11.82
CA TYR A 18 -1.67 -19.67 -12.22
C TYR A 18 -2.55 -20.91 -12.46
N LEU A 19 -2.21 -21.68 -13.47
CA LEU A 19 -2.86 -22.95 -13.79
C LEU A 19 -1.80 -24.03 -14.01
N TYR A 20 -1.93 -25.16 -13.30
CA TYR A 20 -0.95 -26.26 -13.32
C TYR A 20 -1.57 -27.55 -13.86
N ASP A 21 -0.89 -28.19 -14.79
CA ASP A 21 -1.25 -29.50 -15.34
C ASP A 21 -0.62 -30.62 -14.49
N PHE A 22 -1.41 -31.28 -13.64
CA PHE A 22 -0.89 -32.31 -12.73
C PHE A 22 -0.47 -33.58 -13.47
N ASP A 23 -1.07 -33.86 -14.63
CA ASP A 23 -0.67 -35.00 -15.45
C ASP A 23 0.74 -34.77 -16.04
N GLN A 24 1.06 -33.54 -16.47
CA GLN A 24 2.43 -33.21 -16.89
C GLN A 24 3.45 -33.26 -15.73
N ILE A 25 3.08 -32.81 -14.53
CA ILE A 25 3.95 -32.93 -13.34
C ILE A 25 4.26 -34.40 -13.05
N LYS A 26 3.23 -35.26 -13.11
CA LYS A 26 3.37 -36.70 -12.93
C LYS A 26 4.29 -37.31 -13.98
N GLU A 27 4.06 -36.99 -15.25
CA GLU A 27 4.86 -37.49 -16.37
C GLU A 27 6.34 -37.09 -16.22
N ALA A 28 6.62 -35.81 -15.97
CA ALA A 28 7.98 -35.31 -15.79
C ALA A 28 8.69 -35.97 -14.59
N PHE A 29 7.99 -36.13 -13.47
CA PHE A 29 8.53 -36.82 -12.29
C PHE A 29 8.80 -38.31 -12.55
N LEU A 30 7.86 -39.01 -13.19
CA LEU A 30 8.02 -40.43 -13.50
C LEU A 30 9.10 -40.67 -14.56
N GLU A 31 9.25 -39.80 -15.55
CA GLU A 31 10.37 -39.85 -16.51
C GLU A 31 11.70 -39.80 -15.76
N PHE A 32 11.86 -38.83 -14.85
CA PHE A 32 13.07 -38.67 -14.04
C PHE A 32 13.32 -39.88 -13.14
N LYS A 33 12.29 -40.35 -12.44
CA LYS A 33 12.37 -41.54 -11.56
C LYS A 33 12.73 -42.79 -12.34
N ASN A 34 12.10 -43.02 -13.49
CA ASN A 34 12.29 -44.20 -14.32
C ASN A 34 13.66 -44.21 -15.01
N ALA A 35 14.24 -43.05 -15.31
CA ALA A 35 15.57 -42.93 -15.90
C ALA A 35 16.67 -43.53 -15.00
N PHE A 36 16.44 -43.62 -13.68
CA PHE A 36 17.33 -44.28 -12.73
C PHE A 36 17.00 -45.75 -12.43
N SER A 37 16.05 -46.36 -13.14
CA SER A 37 15.70 -47.78 -12.96
C SER A 37 16.94 -48.67 -13.04
N GLY A 38 17.11 -49.59 -12.08
CA GLY A 38 18.29 -50.45 -11.98
C GLY A 38 19.49 -49.82 -11.26
N ALA A 39 19.34 -48.64 -10.66
CA ALA A 39 20.26 -48.10 -9.66
C ALA A 39 19.47 -47.69 -8.40
N LYS A 40 20.14 -47.69 -7.23
CA LYS A 40 19.57 -47.11 -6.01
C LYS A 40 19.49 -45.61 -6.21
N SER A 41 18.29 -45.04 -6.21
CA SER A 41 18.12 -43.60 -6.36
C SER A 41 16.99 -43.04 -5.52
N LEU A 42 17.11 -41.74 -5.19
CA LEU A 42 16.08 -40.95 -4.55
C LEU A 42 15.97 -39.62 -5.28
N ILE A 43 14.75 -39.30 -5.73
CA ILE A 43 14.46 -38.03 -6.39
C ILE A 43 13.87 -37.08 -5.35
N CYS A 44 14.66 -36.13 -4.88
CA CYS A 44 14.25 -35.10 -3.93
C CYS A 44 13.72 -33.90 -4.71
N TYR A 45 12.41 -33.70 -4.78
CA TYR A 45 11.88 -32.52 -5.47
C TYR A 45 12.34 -31.25 -4.73
N ALA A 46 12.92 -30.29 -5.46
CA ALA A 46 13.38 -29.03 -4.88
C ALA A 46 12.20 -28.07 -4.64
N LEU A 47 11.75 -27.97 -3.39
CA LEU A 47 10.53 -27.24 -3.00
C LEU A 47 10.55 -25.76 -3.40
N LYS A 48 11.74 -25.15 -3.42
CA LYS A 48 12.00 -23.78 -3.88
C LYS A 48 11.42 -23.46 -5.28
N ALA A 49 11.28 -24.48 -6.14
CA ALA A 49 10.67 -24.32 -7.46
C ALA A 49 9.17 -24.04 -7.36
N ASN A 50 8.42 -24.83 -6.58
CA ASN A 50 7.02 -24.61 -6.26
C ASN A 50 6.60 -25.42 -5.02
N SER A 51 6.31 -24.74 -3.91
CA SER A 51 6.00 -25.37 -2.63
C SER A 51 4.49 -25.43 -2.33
N ASN A 52 3.62 -25.33 -3.36
CA ASN A 52 2.18 -25.50 -3.19
C ASN A 52 1.86 -26.88 -2.57
N LEU A 53 1.11 -26.91 -1.46
CA LEU A 53 0.85 -28.13 -0.69
C LEU A 53 0.18 -29.23 -1.52
N SER A 54 -0.74 -28.86 -2.42
CA SER A 54 -1.43 -29.84 -3.28
C SER A 54 -0.48 -30.48 -4.29
N LEU A 55 0.46 -29.69 -4.82
CA LEU A 55 1.51 -30.16 -5.73
C LEU A 55 2.48 -31.10 -4.99
N LEU A 56 2.94 -30.68 -3.80
CA LEU A 56 3.82 -31.50 -2.97
C LEU A 56 3.15 -32.83 -2.58
N ALA A 57 1.87 -32.80 -2.20
CA ALA A 57 1.13 -34.01 -1.85
C ALA A 57 0.95 -34.94 -3.05
N HIS A 58 0.81 -34.39 -4.25
CA HIS A 58 0.78 -35.17 -5.48
C HIS A 58 2.13 -35.85 -5.75
N LEU A 59 3.24 -35.13 -5.64
CA LEU A 59 4.59 -35.71 -5.77
C LEU A 59 4.91 -36.74 -4.68
N ALA A 60 4.48 -36.50 -3.45
CA ALA A 60 4.64 -37.44 -2.33
C ALA A 60 3.99 -38.80 -2.63
N ARG A 61 2.77 -38.81 -3.19
CA ARG A 61 2.08 -40.04 -3.62
C ARG A 61 2.82 -40.80 -4.73
N LEU A 62 3.58 -40.09 -5.57
CA LEU A 62 4.43 -40.70 -6.60
C LEU A 62 5.77 -41.22 -6.02
N GLY A 63 6.06 -40.90 -4.77
CA GLY A 63 7.21 -41.38 -4.01
C GLY A 63 8.41 -40.43 -4.00
N ALA A 64 8.22 -39.15 -4.34
CA ALA A 64 9.24 -38.12 -4.25
C ALA A 64 9.79 -37.95 -2.82
N GLY A 65 11.05 -37.56 -2.72
CA GLY A 65 11.62 -36.90 -1.56
C GLY A 65 11.45 -35.38 -1.64
N GLY A 66 12.02 -34.65 -0.68
CA GLY A 66 12.00 -33.19 -0.64
C GLY A 66 13.39 -32.62 -0.39
N ASP A 67 13.88 -31.80 -1.32
CA ASP A 67 15.02 -30.91 -1.09
C ASP A 67 14.51 -29.57 -0.57
N CYS A 68 14.88 -29.27 0.67
CA CYS A 68 14.44 -28.10 1.44
C CYS A 68 15.63 -27.18 1.74
N VAL A 69 15.38 -25.87 1.74
CA VAL A 69 16.39 -24.85 2.09
C VAL A 69 16.03 -24.03 3.34
N SER A 70 14.91 -24.35 4.00
CA SER A 70 14.51 -23.79 5.29
C SER A 70 13.67 -24.79 6.09
N ILE A 71 13.54 -24.59 7.40
CA ILE A 71 12.66 -25.43 8.23
C ILE A 71 11.20 -25.37 7.78
N TYR A 72 10.77 -24.24 7.21
CA TYR A 72 9.41 -24.07 6.71
C TYR A 72 9.12 -24.93 5.48
N GLU A 73 10.14 -25.17 4.64
CA GLU A 73 10.02 -26.13 3.54
C GLU A 73 9.98 -27.58 4.07
N VAL A 74 10.78 -27.92 5.08
CA VAL A 74 10.70 -29.22 5.76
C VAL A 74 9.30 -29.46 6.33
N ARG A 75 8.73 -28.48 7.04
CA ARG A 75 7.34 -28.53 7.55
C ARG A 75 6.33 -28.72 6.43
N ARG A 76 6.46 -28.02 5.30
CA ARG A 76 5.59 -28.20 4.12
C ARG A 76 5.71 -29.59 3.53
N ALA A 77 6.91 -30.12 3.39
CA ALA A 77 7.17 -31.47 2.89
C ALA A 77 6.51 -32.53 3.78
N LEU A 78 6.73 -32.44 5.10
CA LEU A 78 6.10 -33.34 6.08
C LEU A 78 4.58 -33.24 6.04
N LEU A 79 4.02 -32.02 6.03
CA LEU A 79 2.58 -31.78 5.97
C LEU A 79 1.96 -32.34 4.68
N ALA A 80 2.68 -32.27 3.57
CA ALA A 80 2.26 -32.84 2.29
C ALA A 80 2.37 -34.38 2.23
N GLY A 81 2.92 -35.03 3.27
CA GLY A 81 3.07 -36.48 3.35
C GLY A 81 4.36 -37.02 2.74
N ILE A 82 5.38 -36.18 2.51
CA ILE A 82 6.71 -36.67 2.16
C ILE A 82 7.32 -37.32 3.41
N PRO A 83 7.75 -38.59 3.35
CA PRO A 83 8.36 -39.25 4.50
C PRO A 83 9.65 -38.53 4.94
N SER A 84 9.84 -38.35 6.26
CA SER A 84 11.00 -37.62 6.79
C SER A 84 12.34 -38.17 6.30
N TYR A 85 12.47 -39.51 6.22
CA TYR A 85 13.66 -40.19 5.71
C TYR A 85 13.90 -40.01 4.20
N LYS A 86 13.11 -39.18 3.51
CA LYS A 86 13.32 -38.73 2.12
C LYS A 86 13.46 -37.21 2.02
N ILE A 87 13.58 -36.50 3.14
CA ILE A 87 13.75 -35.05 3.18
C ILE A 87 15.22 -34.73 3.45
N ILE A 88 15.81 -33.89 2.63
CA ILE A 88 17.15 -33.33 2.84
C ILE A 88 17.04 -31.84 3.09
N PHE A 89 17.90 -31.30 3.94
CA PHE A 89 17.89 -29.88 4.29
C PHE A 89 19.24 -29.25 3.96
N SER A 90 19.28 -28.51 2.86
CA SER A 90 20.40 -27.71 2.36
C SER A 90 20.33 -26.26 2.84
N GLY A 91 21.31 -25.42 2.49
CA GLY A 91 21.29 -23.98 2.76
C GLY A 91 22.46 -23.50 3.60
N VAL A 92 23.12 -22.44 3.16
CA VAL A 92 24.34 -21.89 3.78
C VAL A 92 24.12 -21.20 5.13
N GLY A 93 22.88 -20.92 5.50
CA GLY A 93 22.54 -20.08 6.67
C GLY A 93 21.46 -20.66 7.57
N LYS A 94 21.51 -21.98 7.82
CA LYS A 94 20.55 -22.64 8.72
C LYS A 94 20.69 -22.07 10.12
N LEU A 95 19.57 -21.72 10.75
CA LEU A 95 19.58 -21.24 12.13
C LEU A 95 19.71 -22.41 13.11
N GLU A 96 20.22 -22.13 14.32
CA GLU A 96 20.27 -23.12 15.41
C GLU A 96 18.91 -23.76 15.69
N SER A 97 17.83 -22.97 15.71
CA SER A 97 16.47 -23.48 15.89
C SER A 97 16.00 -24.35 14.71
N GLU A 98 16.42 -24.04 13.49
CA GLU A 98 16.08 -24.86 12.31
C GLU A 98 16.82 -26.20 12.34
N ILE A 99 18.09 -26.20 12.77
CA ILE A 99 18.89 -27.42 12.93
C ILE A 99 18.26 -28.32 14.01
N GLN A 100 17.93 -27.76 15.17
CA GLN A 100 17.29 -28.49 16.26
C GLN A 100 16.00 -29.19 15.77
N GLU A 101 15.10 -28.43 15.15
CA GLU A 101 13.83 -29.00 14.68
C GLU A 101 14.01 -30.02 13.56
N ALA A 102 14.99 -29.84 12.68
CA ALA A 102 15.31 -30.81 11.63
C ALA A 102 15.78 -32.16 12.20
N LEU A 103 16.60 -32.13 13.27
CA LEU A 103 17.04 -33.33 13.99
C LEU A 103 15.86 -34.02 14.68
N GLU A 104 15.03 -33.27 15.38
CA GLU A 104 13.80 -33.78 16.02
C GLU A 104 12.82 -34.38 14.99
N SER A 105 12.75 -33.79 13.80
CA SER A 105 11.94 -34.27 12.67
C SER A 105 12.49 -35.53 12.00
N LYS A 106 13.70 -35.97 12.35
CA LYS A 106 14.35 -37.19 11.84
C LYS A 106 14.36 -37.23 10.31
N ILE A 107 14.75 -36.11 9.69
CA ILE A 107 14.92 -36.03 8.24
C ILE A 107 16.07 -36.94 7.76
N LEU A 108 16.27 -37.08 6.45
CA LEU A 108 17.31 -37.97 5.91
C LEU A 108 18.70 -37.51 6.36
N PHE A 109 19.08 -36.26 6.08
CA PHE A 109 20.29 -35.63 6.61
C PHE A 109 20.25 -34.11 6.45
N LEU A 110 21.10 -33.40 7.20
CA LEU A 110 21.44 -32.00 6.95
C LEU A 110 22.62 -31.94 5.97
N ASN A 111 22.51 -31.09 4.95
CA ASN A 111 23.58 -30.88 3.98
C ASN A 111 24.38 -29.62 4.37
N VAL A 112 25.56 -29.86 4.93
CA VAL A 112 26.43 -28.86 5.56
C VAL A 112 27.24 -28.11 4.50
N GLU A 113 27.32 -26.79 4.65
CA GLU A 113 28.01 -25.91 3.70
C GLU A 113 29.20 -25.15 4.31
N SER A 114 29.51 -25.32 5.60
CA SER A 114 30.70 -24.76 6.26
C SER A 114 31.15 -25.57 7.47
N PHE A 115 32.41 -25.42 7.88
CA PHE A 115 32.93 -26.06 9.09
C PHE A 115 32.21 -25.56 10.37
N GLU A 116 31.91 -24.26 10.45
CA GLU A 116 31.20 -23.68 11.61
C GLU A 116 29.79 -24.26 11.77
N GLU A 117 29.08 -24.47 10.65
CA GLU A 117 27.79 -25.16 10.65
C GLU A 117 27.92 -26.61 11.15
N LEU A 118 28.98 -27.33 10.75
CA LEU A 118 29.22 -28.70 11.22
C LEU A 118 29.37 -28.77 12.74
N GLN A 119 30.13 -27.84 13.32
CA GLN A 119 30.33 -27.73 14.76
C GLN A 119 29.03 -27.37 15.49
N LEU A 120 28.23 -26.48 14.90
CA LEU A 120 26.92 -26.13 15.42
C LEU A 120 25.98 -27.35 15.45
N ILE A 121 25.94 -28.12 14.37
CA ILE A 121 25.14 -29.35 14.29
C ILE A 121 25.61 -30.36 15.34
N GLU A 122 26.92 -30.57 15.49
CA GLU A 122 27.46 -31.48 16.51
C GLU A 122 27.04 -31.09 17.93
N ARG A 123 27.15 -29.80 18.27
CA ARG A 123 26.75 -29.27 19.58
C ARG A 123 25.28 -29.56 19.84
N ILE A 124 24.40 -29.21 18.91
CA ILE A 124 22.94 -29.42 19.05
C ILE A 124 22.63 -30.93 19.11
N ALA A 125 23.24 -31.75 18.27
CA ALA A 125 23.08 -33.20 18.28
C ALA A 125 23.51 -33.82 19.62
N THR A 126 24.58 -33.30 20.22
CA THR A 126 25.05 -33.66 21.56
C THR A 126 24.04 -33.28 22.62
N ASP A 127 23.56 -32.03 22.60
CA ASP A 127 22.58 -31.51 23.57
C ASP A 127 21.25 -32.29 23.51
N LEU A 128 20.83 -32.70 22.31
CA LEU A 128 19.64 -33.54 22.08
C LEU A 128 19.90 -35.04 22.28
N ASN A 129 21.15 -35.44 22.51
CA ASN A 129 21.60 -36.84 22.54
C ASN A 129 21.06 -37.66 21.34
N THR A 130 21.11 -37.07 20.15
CA THR A 130 20.58 -37.64 18.91
C THR A 130 21.61 -37.49 17.80
N PRO A 131 22.25 -38.58 17.33
CA PRO A 131 23.21 -38.51 16.24
C PRO A 131 22.62 -37.88 14.97
N ALA A 132 23.32 -36.89 14.42
CA ALA A 132 22.93 -36.17 13.23
C ALA A 132 23.52 -36.82 11.98
N ARG A 133 22.66 -37.34 11.11
CA ARG A 133 23.08 -37.69 9.75
C ARG A 133 23.36 -36.43 8.96
N ILE A 134 24.55 -36.36 8.37
CA ILE A 134 25.01 -35.21 7.60
C ILE A 134 25.48 -35.61 6.20
N SER A 135 25.35 -34.67 5.29
CA SER A 135 26.04 -34.61 4.01
C SER A 135 26.94 -33.37 3.99
N VAL A 136 28.03 -33.38 3.23
CA VAL A 136 28.84 -32.18 3.00
C VAL A 136 28.70 -31.74 1.56
N ARG A 137 28.34 -30.47 1.34
CA ARG A 137 28.30 -29.85 0.02
C ARG A 137 29.69 -29.41 -0.41
N VAL A 138 30.14 -29.92 -1.54
CA VAL A 138 31.41 -29.56 -2.17
C VAL A 138 31.18 -28.61 -3.33
N ASN A 139 32.04 -27.61 -3.43
CA ASN A 139 32.15 -26.74 -4.59
C ASN A 139 33.23 -27.29 -5.53
N PRO A 140 32.87 -27.87 -6.70
CA PRO A 140 33.84 -28.51 -7.58
C PRO A 140 34.64 -27.53 -8.46
N ASN A 141 34.40 -26.22 -8.32
CA ASN A 141 34.97 -25.15 -9.15
C ASN A 141 34.78 -25.38 -10.65
N ILE A 142 33.52 -25.53 -11.06
CA ILE A 142 33.10 -25.78 -12.44
C ILE A 142 32.20 -24.64 -12.89
N ASN A 143 32.53 -24.05 -14.04
CA ASN A 143 31.66 -23.09 -14.68
C ASN A 143 30.46 -23.81 -15.30
N ALA A 144 29.29 -23.59 -14.71
CA ALA A 144 28.02 -24.16 -15.17
C ALA A 144 27.49 -23.55 -16.49
N GLN A 145 28.16 -22.53 -17.04
CA GLN A 145 27.80 -21.87 -18.30
C GLN A 145 26.34 -21.38 -18.34
N THR A 146 25.86 -20.87 -17.20
CA THR A 146 24.50 -20.36 -17.01
C THR A 146 24.53 -18.89 -16.54
N HIS A 147 23.35 -18.29 -16.30
CA HIS A 147 23.25 -16.92 -15.82
C HIS A 147 23.98 -16.76 -14.46
N PRO A 148 24.76 -15.68 -14.24
CA PRO A 148 25.61 -15.52 -13.05
C PRO A 148 24.88 -15.71 -11.71
N TYR A 149 23.65 -15.19 -11.57
CA TYR A 149 22.86 -15.31 -10.35
C TYR A 149 22.34 -16.72 -10.04
N ILE A 150 22.47 -17.67 -10.97
CA ILE A 150 22.09 -19.07 -10.80
C ILE A 150 23.24 -20.04 -11.12
N SER A 151 24.46 -19.52 -11.23
CA SER A 151 25.70 -20.29 -11.22
C SER A 151 26.16 -20.42 -9.77
N THR A 152 26.33 -21.65 -9.28
CA THR A 152 26.67 -21.91 -7.87
C THR A 152 27.92 -22.78 -7.70
N GLY A 153 28.60 -23.12 -8.79
CA GLY A 153 29.71 -24.06 -8.83
C GLY A 153 31.09 -23.43 -8.96
N LEU A 154 31.22 -22.10 -8.92
CA LEU A 154 32.52 -21.42 -8.94
C LEU A 154 32.96 -21.05 -7.52
N TRP A 155 34.26 -20.91 -7.26
CA TRP A 155 34.79 -20.49 -5.96
C TRP A 155 34.28 -19.13 -5.47
N GLU A 156 33.89 -18.25 -6.40
CA GLU A 156 33.30 -16.94 -6.08
C GLU A 156 31.91 -17.07 -5.45
N ASN A 157 31.29 -18.24 -5.53
CA ASN A 157 29.96 -18.49 -4.98
C ASN A 157 30.05 -18.97 -3.53
N LYS A 158 29.13 -18.47 -2.69
CA LYS A 158 29.05 -18.77 -1.25
C LYS A 158 28.66 -20.22 -0.89
N PHE A 159 28.58 -21.13 -1.86
CA PHE A 159 27.93 -22.42 -1.70
C PHE A 159 28.95 -23.56 -1.67
N GLY A 160 28.82 -24.42 -0.67
CA GLY A 160 29.75 -25.53 -0.42
C GLY A 160 31.17 -25.09 -0.07
N VAL A 161 32.00 -26.09 0.21
CA VAL A 161 33.41 -25.90 0.58
C VAL A 161 34.36 -26.47 -0.48
N GLU A 162 35.63 -26.07 -0.45
CA GLU A 162 36.67 -26.69 -1.27
C GLU A 162 36.86 -28.17 -0.91
N GLU A 163 37.35 -28.99 -1.85
CA GLU A 163 37.65 -30.41 -1.65
C GLU A 163 38.48 -30.68 -0.39
N LYS A 164 39.52 -29.88 -0.11
CA LYS A 164 40.38 -30.05 1.07
C LYS A 164 39.62 -29.85 2.38
N GLU A 165 38.79 -28.81 2.44
CA GLU A 165 37.97 -28.51 3.61
C GLU A 165 36.88 -29.58 3.77
N ALA A 166 36.28 -30.05 2.68
CA ALA A 166 35.34 -31.18 2.73
C ALA A 166 35.98 -32.42 3.36
N VAL A 167 37.20 -32.79 2.95
CA VAL A 167 37.95 -33.89 3.57
C VAL A 167 38.14 -33.67 5.07
N GLN A 168 38.52 -32.46 5.49
CA GLN A 168 38.66 -32.12 6.91
C GLN A 168 37.33 -32.29 7.67
N MET A 169 36.23 -31.80 7.12
CA MET A 169 34.88 -31.93 7.69
C MET A 169 34.46 -33.39 7.83
N PHE A 170 34.71 -34.23 6.81
CA PHE A 170 34.43 -35.66 6.88
C PHE A 170 35.25 -36.38 7.96
N MET A 171 36.54 -36.06 8.07
CA MET A 171 37.41 -36.65 9.09
C MET A 171 37.01 -36.20 10.51
N PHE A 172 36.58 -34.95 10.66
CA PHE A 172 36.03 -34.43 11.91
C PHE A 172 34.74 -35.17 12.28
N ALA A 173 33.77 -35.22 11.37
CA ALA A 173 32.49 -35.89 11.60
C ALA A 173 32.67 -37.38 11.93
N LYS A 174 33.61 -38.07 11.29
CA LYS A 174 33.94 -39.48 11.57
C LYS A 174 34.43 -39.72 13.01
N GLN A 175 35.06 -38.73 13.64
CA GLN A 175 35.57 -38.84 15.01
C GLN A 175 34.51 -38.51 16.07
N SER A 176 33.39 -37.90 15.66
CA SER A 176 32.31 -37.51 16.56
C SER A 176 31.32 -38.65 16.79
N PRO A 177 30.89 -38.93 18.03
CA PRO A 177 29.81 -39.88 18.29
C PRO A 177 28.41 -39.32 17.94
N PHE A 178 28.30 -38.02 17.64
CA PHE A 178 27.03 -37.35 17.35
C PHE A 178 26.87 -36.91 15.90
N LEU A 179 27.85 -37.20 15.03
CA LEU A 179 27.75 -36.95 13.59
C LEU A 179 27.90 -38.26 12.81
N GLU A 180 27.02 -38.44 11.83
CA GLU A 180 27.04 -39.56 10.89
C GLU A 180 27.22 -39.02 9.46
N PRO A 181 28.46 -38.95 8.93
CA PRO A 181 28.71 -38.48 7.58
C PRO A 181 28.28 -39.53 6.54
N VAL A 182 27.05 -39.45 6.06
CA VAL A 182 26.43 -40.44 5.16
C VAL A 182 26.32 -39.97 3.71
N GLY A 183 26.45 -38.67 3.44
CA GLY A 183 26.25 -38.08 2.12
C GLY A 183 27.40 -37.21 1.64
N LEU A 184 27.60 -37.20 0.33
CA LEU A 184 28.45 -36.24 -0.37
C LEU A 184 27.60 -35.54 -1.43
N HIS A 185 27.61 -34.21 -1.45
CA HIS A 185 26.71 -33.43 -2.30
C HIS A 185 27.46 -32.41 -3.18
N CYS A 186 26.97 -32.17 -4.40
CA CYS A 186 27.29 -30.95 -5.13
C CYS A 186 26.07 -30.42 -5.92
N HIS A 187 26.07 -29.11 -6.17
CA HIS A 187 25.12 -28.46 -7.06
C HIS A 187 25.80 -27.30 -7.78
N ILE A 188 26.01 -27.44 -9.09
CA ILE A 188 26.83 -26.53 -9.90
C ILE A 188 26.06 -25.33 -10.48
N GLY A 189 24.73 -25.41 -10.54
CA GLY A 189 23.89 -24.29 -10.98
C GLY A 189 22.52 -24.73 -11.47
N SER A 190 21.75 -23.77 -12.00
CA SER A 190 20.40 -23.99 -12.56
C SER A 190 20.32 -23.61 -14.04
N GLN A 191 19.34 -24.17 -14.74
CA GLN A 191 19.11 -23.97 -16.18
C GLN A 191 20.31 -24.45 -17.01
N LEU A 192 20.84 -25.61 -16.64
CA LEU A 192 21.95 -26.26 -17.35
C LEU A 192 21.41 -26.89 -18.64
N ILE A 193 21.92 -26.42 -19.77
CA ILE A 193 21.61 -26.95 -21.11
C ILE A 193 22.81 -27.65 -21.77
N GLU A 194 24.00 -27.55 -21.17
CA GLU A 194 25.21 -28.23 -21.58
C GLU A 194 25.49 -29.43 -20.69
N LEU A 195 25.75 -30.59 -21.30
CA LEU A 195 25.98 -31.84 -20.57
C LEU A 195 27.38 -31.95 -19.96
N GLU A 196 28.37 -31.28 -20.56
CA GLU A 196 29.78 -31.45 -20.18
C GLU A 196 30.10 -31.00 -18.74
N PRO A 197 29.62 -29.84 -18.25
CA PRO A 197 29.83 -29.46 -16.84
C PRO A 197 29.27 -30.48 -15.83
N ILE A 198 28.18 -31.16 -16.18
CA ILE A 198 27.54 -32.18 -15.34
C ILE A 198 28.41 -33.44 -15.26
N LYS A 199 29.01 -33.85 -16.38
CA LYS A 199 29.95 -34.98 -16.42
C LYS A 199 31.21 -34.67 -15.63
N GLU A 200 31.81 -33.51 -15.83
CA GLU A 200 33.01 -33.08 -15.10
C GLU A 200 32.75 -33.07 -13.59
N ALA A 201 31.60 -32.53 -13.15
CA ALA A 201 31.20 -32.56 -11.75
C ALA A 201 31.06 -33.99 -11.24
N GLY A 202 30.37 -34.86 -11.98
CA GLY A 202 30.22 -36.27 -11.63
C GLY A 202 31.56 -36.99 -11.45
N GLU A 203 32.53 -36.75 -12.31
CA GLU A 203 33.86 -37.35 -12.24
C GLU A 203 34.66 -36.89 -11.02
N LYS A 204 34.64 -35.58 -10.71
CA LYS A 204 35.28 -35.04 -9.50
C LYS A 204 34.65 -35.62 -8.23
N MET A 205 33.32 -35.63 -8.18
CA MET A 205 32.59 -36.18 -7.02
C MET A 205 32.82 -37.68 -6.85
N HIS A 206 32.91 -38.44 -7.95
CA HIS A 206 33.29 -39.85 -7.92
C HIS A 206 34.67 -40.07 -7.31
N ALA A 207 35.67 -39.29 -7.75
CA ALA A 207 37.04 -39.39 -7.25
C ALA A 207 37.12 -39.10 -5.75
N LEU A 208 36.44 -38.04 -5.30
CA LEU A 208 36.38 -37.65 -3.89
C LEU A 208 35.64 -38.69 -3.04
N ALA A 209 34.47 -39.18 -3.49
CA ALA A 209 33.74 -40.23 -2.79
C ALA A 209 34.59 -41.48 -2.59
N ARG A 210 35.30 -41.92 -3.64
CA ARG A 210 36.23 -43.06 -3.57
C ARG A 210 37.34 -42.82 -2.55
N PHE A 211 37.93 -41.63 -2.52
CA PHE A 211 38.97 -41.26 -1.54
C PHE A 211 38.44 -41.28 -0.10
N LEU A 212 37.26 -40.72 0.15
CA LEU A 212 36.62 -40.70 1.46
C LEU A 212 36.28 -42.12 1.96
N MET A 213 35.72 -42.96 1.09
CA MET A 213 35.45 -44.37 1.41
C MET A 213 36.73 -45.14 1.72
N ALA A 214 37.80 -44.95 0.93
CA ALA A 214 39.11 -45.56 1.21
C ALA A 214 39.73 -45.06 2.53
N SER A 215 39.36 -43.84 2.96
CA SER A 215 39.72 -43.27 4.26
C SER A 215 38.80 -43.74 5.41
N GLY A 216 37.88 -44.66 5.14
CA GLY A 216 36.98 -45.28 6.11
C GLY A 216 35.74 -44.46 6.47
N VAL A 217 35.29 -43.56 5.59
CA VAL A 217 33.97 -42.91 5.72
C VAL A 217 32.90 -43.81 5.12
N GLU A 218 31.84 -44.12 5.87
CA GLU A 218 30.73 -44.96 5.41
C GLU A 218 29.69 -44.16 4.60
N LEU A 219 30.11 -43.67 3.43
CA LEU A 219 29.20 -42.97 2.51
C LEU A 219 28.10 -43.91 2.02
N LYS A 220 26.86 -43.41 2.02
CA LYS A 220 25.65 -44.10 1.54
C LYS A 220 25.00 -43.37 0.37
N PHE A 221 25.19 -42.06 0.30
CA PHE A 221 24.55 -41.18 -0.68
C PHE A 221 25.57 -40.37 -1.46
N LEU A 222 25.35 -40.29 -2.77
CA LEU A 222 25.99 -39.31 -3.64
C LEU A 222 24.89 -38.43 -4.21
N ASP A 223 24.89 -37.16 -3.85
CA ASP A 223 23.89 -36.19 -4.27
C ASP A 223 24.48 -35.27 -5.34
N MET A 224 23.90 -35.31 -6.53
CA MET A 224 24.34 -34.51 -7.68
C MET A 224 23.49 -33.25 -7.86
N GLY A 225 22.66 -32.92 -6.87
CA GLY A 225 21.85 -31.72 -6.84
C GLY A 225 20.83 -31.67 -7.97
N GLY A 226 20.30 -30.47 -8.20
CA GLY A 226 19.41 -30.18 -9.31
C GLY A 226 20.12 -29.60 -10.52
N GLY A 227 19.38 -28.78 -11.28
CA GLY A 227 19.97 -27.85 -12.25
C GLY A 227 19.57 -28.07 -13.70
N LEU A 228 19.11 -29.28 -14.04
CA LEU A 228 18.65 -29.63 -15.38
C LEU A 228 17.64 -28.60 -15.90
N GLY A 229 17.97 -27.95 -17.02
CA GLY A 229 17.18 -26.89 -17.62
C GLY A 229 15.94 -27.39 -18.37
N VAL A 230 15.10 -26.44 -18.76
CA VAL A 230 14.01 -26.63 -19.72
C VAL A 230 14.33 -25.89 -21.01
N ASP A 231 13.64 -26.22 -22.11
CA ASP A 231 13.90 -25.56 -23.38
C ASP A 231 13.22 -24.19 -23.44
N GLU A 232 14.01 -23.13 -23.23
CA GLU A 232 13.60 -21.73 -23.42
C GLU A 232 13.96 -21.22 -24.84
N GLY A 233 14.04 -22.12 -25.84
CA GLY A 233 14.36 -21.83 -27.24
C GLY A 233 15.82 -22.04 -27.63
N LYS A 234 16.59 -22.71 -26.78
CA LYS A 234 18.03 -23.03 -26.98
C LYS A 234 18.32 -24.52 -26.98
N GLY A 235 17.29 -25.36 -26.84
CA GLY A 235 17.41 -26.78 -26.55
C GLY A 235 17.51 -27.06 -25.06
N ALA A 236 17.37 -28.34 -24.71
CA ALA A 236 17.54 -28.84 -23.36
C ALA A 236 18.17 -30.24 -23.39
N ILE A 237 18.90 -30.58 -22.32
CA ILE A 237 19.46 -31.91 -22.15
C ILE A 237 18.31 -32.88 -21.88
N SER A 238 18.29 -34.04 -22.55
CA SER A 238 17.32 -35.08 -22.24
C SER A 238 17.55 -35.66 -20.85
N ILE A 239 16.49 -36.10 -20.17
CA ILE A 239 16.64 -36.75 -18.85
C ILE A 239 17.52 -38.01 -18.96
N ALA A 240 17.43 -38.75 -20.07
CA ALA A 240 18.28 -39.91 -20.32
C ALA A 240 19.77 -39.54 -20.39
N ASP A 241 20.12 -38.48 -21.13
CA ASP A 241 21.52 -38.04 -21.28
C ASP A 241 22.08 -37.50 -19.96
N TYR A 242 21.25 -36.81 -19.17
CA TYR A 242 21.60 -36.35 -17.82
C TYR A 242 21.87 -37.52 -16.86
N THR A 243 20.97 -38.51 -16.84
CA THR A 243 21.03 -39.61 -15.85
C THR A 243 22.10 -40.65 -16.16
N LYS A 244 22.40 -40.91 -17.44
CA LYS A 244 23.35 -41.96 -17.88
C LYS A 244 24.75 -41.84 -17.24
N PRO A 245 25.46 -40.70 -17.29
CA PRO A 245 26.78 -40.58 -16.67
C PRO A 245 26.71 -40.71 -15.14
N LEU A 246 25.71 -40.08 -14.51
CA LEU A 246 25.56 -40.08 -13.04
C LEU A 246 25.26 -41.47 -12.49
N LYS A 247 24.41 -42.23 -13.19
CA LYS A 247 24.09 -43.62 -12.84
C LYS A 247 25.35 -44.51 -12.87
N SER A 248 26.18 -44.36 -13.90
CA SER A 248 27.45 -45.10 -14.04
C SER A 248 28.39 -44.82 -12.87
N ILE A 249 28.49 -43.56 -12.44
CA ILE A 249 29.32 -43.13 -11.31
C ILE A 249 28.84 -43.75 -9.99
N ALA A 250 27.54 -43.66 -9.69
CA ALA A 250 26.99 -44.14 -8.43
C ALA A 250 27.07 -45.68 -8.32
N GLN A 251 26.82 -46.41 -9.41
CA GLN A 251 26.90 -47.87 -9.43
C GLN A 251 28.31 -48.41 -9.17
N LYS A 252 29.36 -47.71 -9.64
CA LYS A 252 30.76 -48.12 -9.39
C LYS A 252 31.15 -48.08 -7.92
N LEU A 253 30.44 -47.31 -7.09
CA LEU A 253 30.71 -47.13 -5.67
C LEU A 253 29.61 -47.74 -4.76
N ASP A 254 28.59 -48.39 -5.35
CA ASP A 254 27.37 -48.86 -4.67
C ASP A 254 26.68 -47.79 -3.79
N LEU A 255 26.71 -46.53 -4.24
CA LEU A 255 26.06 -45.41 -3.55
C LEU A 255 24.63 -45.23 -4.06
N THR A 256 23.74 -44.76 -3.18
CA THR A 256 22.41 -44.29 -3.58
C THR A 256 22.54 -42.90 -4.18
N LEU A 257 22.14 -42.74 -5.44
CA LEU A 257 22.19 -41.46 -6.13
C LEU A 257 20.99 -40.59 -5.74
N ILE A 258 21.26 -39.36 -5.32
CA ILE A 258 20.23 -38.35 -5.09
C ILE A 258 20.31 -37.32 -6.22
N CYS A 259 19.14 -36.89 -6.69
CA CYS A 259 19.00 -35.74 -7.57
C CYS A 259 17.91 -34.83 -7.03
N GLU A 260 18.11 -33.52 -7.21
CA GLU A 260 17.24 -32.47 -6.66
C GLU A 260 16.48 -31.68 -7.76
N PRO A 261 15.73 -32.33 -8.68
CA PRO A 261 15.11 -31.60 -9.77
C PRO A 261 13.95 -30.74 -9.25
N GLY A 262 14.00 -29.44 -9.56
CA GLY A 262 12.89 -28.50 -9.33
C GLY A 262 12.27 -28.05 -10.65
N ARG A 263 13.01 -27.20 -11.38
CA ARG A 263 12.58 -26.59 -12.65
C ARG A 263 12.05 -27.63 -13.65
N ARG A 264 12.83 -28.67 -13.90
CA ARG A 264 12.50 -29.71 -14.89
C ARG A 264 11.19 -30.45 -14.59
N ILE A 265 10.77 -30.51 -13.33
CA ILE A 265 9.54 -31.23 -12.94
C ILE A 265 8.29 -30.37 -13.17
N VAL A 266 8.36 -29.08 -12.86
CA VAL A 266 7.14 -28.25 -12.76
C VAL A 266 7.06 -27.11 -13.75
N ALA A 267 8.16 -26.66 -14.38
CA ALA A 267 8.15 -25.45 -15.22
C ALA A 267 7.10 -25.55 -16.34
N ASP A 268 7.19 -26.58 -17.18
CA ASP A 268 6.33 -26.78 -18.35
C ASP A 268 4.85 -27.00 -18.00
N SER A 269 4.59 -27.58 -16.82
CA SER A 269 3.22 -27.82 -16.34
C SER A 269 2.44 -26.56 -15.98
N GLY A 270 3.14 -25.45 -15.71
CA GLY A 270 2.54 -24.24 -15.18
C GLY A 270 2.44 -23.12 -16.21
N VAL A 271 1.26 -22.53 -16.29
CA VAL A 271 0.97 -21.34 -17.10
C VAL A 271 0.41 -20.22 -16.23
N LEU A 272 0.69 -18.97 -16.59
CA LEU A 272 0.08 -17.78 -16.01
C LEU A 272 -0.90 -17.22 -17.03
N VAL A 273 -2.17 -17.18 -16.67
CA VAL A 273 -3.24 -16.64 -17.50
C VAL A 273 -3.52 -15.21 -17.04
N SER A 274 -3.42 -14.26 -17.96
CA SER A 274 -3.61 -12.83 -17.70
C SER A 274 -4.44 -12.19 -18.79
N ARG A 275 -5.22 -11.16 -18.44
CA ARG A 275 -6.11 -10.47 -19.37
C ARG A 275 -5.52 -9.12 -19.78
N VAL A 276 -5.61 -8.82 -21.08
CA VAL A 276 -5.23 -7.50 -21.61
C VAL A 276 -6.20 -6.45 -21.07
N GLN A 277 -5.65 -5.49 -20.33
CA GLN A 277 -6.39 -4.34 -19.84
C GLN A 277 -6.43 -3.22 -20.88
N TYR A 278 -5.29 -2.94 -21.51
CA TYR A 278 -5.17 -1.87 -22.49
C TYR A 278 -4.13 -2.21 -23.56
N VAL A 279 -4.38 -1.73 -24.78
CA VAL A 279 -3.38 -1.69 -25.86
C VAL A 279 -3.07 -0.21 -26.11
N LYS A 280 -1.85 0.21 -25.78
CA LYS A 280 -1.42 1.61 -25.84
C LYS A 280 -0.49 1.81 -27.03
N PRO A 281 -0.90 2.55 -28.07
CA PRO A 281 0.03 2.95 -29.11
C PRO A 281 1.04 3.95 -28.55
N GLY A 282 2.31 3.81 -28.93
CA GLY A 282 3.36 4.75 -28.55
C GLY A 282 4.10 5.27 -29.77
N ALA A 283 4.81 6.39 -29.60
CA ALA A 283 5.53 7.04 -30.70
C ALA A 283 6.66 6.18 -31.31
N ARG A 284 7.20 5.22 -30.55
CA ARG A 284 8.27 4.30 -30.98
C ARG A 284 7.95 2.83 -30.76
N LYS A 285 7.16 2.50 -29.74
CA LYS A 285 6.79 1.14 -29.36
C LYS A 285 5.35 1.11 -28.88
N ASN A 286 4.63 0.03 -29.20
CA ASN A 286 3.29 -0.22 -28.67
C ASN A 286 3.40 -1.04 -27.37
N PHE A 287 2.41 -0.92 -26.50
CA PHE A 287 2.36 -1.66 -25.24
C PHE A 287 1.07 -2.47 -25.13
N ILE A 288 1.20 -3.73 -24.74
CA ILE A 288 0.10 -4.55 -24.25
C ILE A 288 0.20 -4.57 -22.73
N ILE A 289 -0.76 -3.93 -22.07
CA ILE A 289 -0.82 -3.83 -20.60
C ILE A 289 -1.74 -4.94 -20.11
N VAL A 290 -1.21 -5.87 -19.33
CA VAL A 290 -1.95 -7.01 -18.77
C VAL A 290 -2.25 -6.83 -17.28
N ASP A 291 -3.08 -7.69 -16.69
CA ASP A 291 -3.46 -7.60 -15.27
C ASP A 291 -2.52 -8.34 -14.29
N ALA A 292 -1.58 -9.13 -14.79
CA ALA A 292 -0.44 -9.67 -14.05
C ALA A 292 0.72 -8.68 -14.03
N GLY A 293 1.48 -8.66 -12.92
CA GLY A 293 2.70 -7.84 -12.79
C GLY A 293 3.93 -8.66 -12.41
N MET A 294 5.08 -8.01 -12.30
CA MET A 294 6.32 -8.61 -11.81
C MET A 294 6.20 -9.13 -10.37
N ASN A 295 5.26 -8.61 -9.58
CA ASN A 295 4.91 -9.15 -8.27
C ASN A 295 4.33 -10.58 -8.38
N ASP A 296 3.74 -10.95 -9.52
CA ASP A 296 3.18 -12.29 -9.77
C ASP A 296 4.20 -13.22 -10.45
N LEU A 297 5.03 -12.68 -11.34
CA LEU A 297 6.08 -13.39 -12.06
C LEU A 297 7.35 -12.54 -12.15
N MET A 298 8.24 -12.73 -11.18
CA MET A 298 9.46 -11.92 -11.00
C MET A 298 10.59 -12.25 -11.98
N ARG A 299 10.56 -13.45 -12.60
CA ARG A 299 11.70 -13.95 -13.41
C ARG A 299 12.17 -13.02 -14.53
N PRO A 300 11.29 -12.39 -15.33
CA PRO A 300 11.72 -11.47 -16.39
C PRO A 300 12.47 -10.26 -15.84
N ALA A 301 11.99 -9.67 -14.75
CA ALA A 301 12.63 -8.52 -14.11
C ALA A 301 13.97 -8.89 -13.45
N LEU A 302 14.03 -10.03 -12.75
CA LEU A 302 15.19 -10.43 -11.96
C LEU A 302 16.32 -11.08 -12.78
N TYR A 303 15.97 -11.89 -13.77
CA TYR A 303 16.92 -12.70 -14.54
C TYR A 303 16.98 -12.34 -16.02
N GLY A 304 16.15 -11.40 -16.50
CA GLY A 304 15.94 -11.21 -17.93
C GLY A 304 15.35 -12.45 -18.61
N ALA A 305 14.69 -13.34 -17.84
CA ALA A 305 14.15 -14.59 -18.35
C ALA A 305 13.02 -14.32 -19.37
N ARG A 306 13.01 -15.08 -20.46
CA ARG A 306 11.99 -14.95 -21.52
C ARG A 306 11.05 -16.14 -21.45
N HIS A 307 9.78 -15.87 -21.17
CA HIS A 307 8.71 -16.86 -21.20
C HIS A 307 7.91 -16.71 -22.49
N SER A 308 7.67 -17.79 -23.22
CA SER A 308 6.82 -17.73 -24.41
C SER A 308 5.40 -17.28 -24.04
N VAL A 309 4.83 -16.39 -24.84
CA VAL A 309 3.47 -15.89 -24.67
C VAL A 309 2.62 -16.32 -25.85
N GLU A 310 1.41 -16.77 -25.55
CA GLU A 310 0.40 -17.11 -26.55
C GLU A 310 -0.89 -16.34 -26.27
N VAL A 311 -1.48 -15.76 -27.32
CA VAL A 311 -2.80 -15.13 -27.26
C VAL A 311 -3.86 -16.19 -27.56
N LEU A 312 -4.81 -16.39 -26.65
CA LEU A 312 -5.78 -17.51 -26.77
C LEU A 312 -6.95 -17.21 -27.71
N ASN A 313 -7.37 -15.94 -27.79
CA ASN A 313 -8.54 -15.51 -28.55
C ASN A 313 -8.16 -14.54 -29.69
N THR A 314 -7.04 -14.81 -30.37
CA THR A 314 -6.51 -13.91 -31.41
C THR A 314 -7.55 -13.68 -32.52
N GLN A 315 -7.85 -12.42 -32.81
CA GLN A 315 -8.65 -12.05 -33.97
C GLN A 315 -7.75 -11.82 -35.19
N GLU A 316 -8.34 -11.84 -36.39
CA GLU A 316 -7.64 -11.38 -37.58
C GLU A 316 -7.23 -9.91 -37.41
N GLY A 317 -6.01 -9.57 -37.82
CA GLY A 317 -5.50 -8.21 -37.69
C GLY A 317 -4.09 -8.03 -38.21
N THR A 318 -3.67 -6.78 -38.33
CA THR A 318 -2.30 -6.43 -38.73
C THR A 318 -1.31 -6.79 -37.64
N GLU A 319 -0.16 -7.32 -38.04
CA GLU A 319 0.96 -7.55 -37.12
C GLU A 319 1.55 -6.22 -36.68
N ALA A 320 1.83 -6.11 -35.38
CA ALA A 320 2.54 -4.99 -34.80
C ALA A 320 3.50 -5.49 -33.71
N ILE A 321 4.52 -4.68 -33.42
CA ILE A 321 5.51 -4.97 -32.39
C ILE A 321 5.06 -4.35 -31.07
N TYR A 322 5.04 -5.16 -30.02
CA TYR A 322 4.61 -4.77 -28.68
C TYR A 322 5.65 -5.10 -27.61
N ASP A 323 5.74 -4.25 -26.60
CA ASP A 323 6.24 -4.63 -25.28
C ASP A 323 5.05 -5.09 -24.43
N ILE A 324 5.15 -6.27 -23.81
CA ILE A 324 4.12 -6.81 -22.91
C ILE A 324 4.51 -6.45 -21.48
N VAL A 325 3.67 -5.65 -20.82
CA VAL A 325 3.97 -5.02 -19.52
C VAL A 325 2.83 -5.26 -18.53
N GLY A 326 3.16 -5.25 -17.24
CA GLY A 326 2.18 -5.31 -16.17
C GLY A 326 1.73 -3.92 -15.69
N PRO A 327 0.96 -3.86 -14.59
CA PRO A 327 0.42 -2.63 -14.01
C PRO A 327 1.29 -2.00 -12.90
N VAL A 328 2.46 -2.58 -12.59
CA VAL A 328 3.36 -2.12 -11.52
C VAL A 328 4.11 -0.85 -11.97
N CYS A 329 4.56 -0.03 -11.02
CA CYS A 329 5.08 1.32 -11.29
C CYS A 329 6.56 1.37 -11.72
N GLU A 330 7.25 0.23 -11.83
CA GLU A 330 8.63 0.18 -12.34
C GLU A 330 8.67 -0.17 -13.82
N SER A 331 9.64 0.41 -14.53
CA SER A 331 9.95 -0.01 -15.90
C SER A 331 10.47 -1.44 -16.00
N ALA A 332 10.85 -2.05 -14.88
CA ALA A 332 11.20 -3.46 -14.78
C ALA A 332 9.98 -4.39 -14.92
N ASP A 333 8.75 -3.87 -14.76
CA ASP A 333 7.49 -4.63 -14.95
C ASP A 333 7.16 -4.83 -16.43
N CYS A 334 8.07 -5.54 -17.10
CA CYS A 334 8.00 -5.87 -18.51
C CYS A 334 8.33 -7.35 -18.68
N PHE A 335 7.34 -8.12 -19.14
CA PHE A 335 7.50 -9.56 -19.32
C PHE A 335 8.30 -9.89 -20.57
N LEU A 336 8.02 -9.19 -21.67
CA LEU A 336 8.71 -9.35 -22.95
C LEU A 336 8.77 -8.03 -23.69
N LYS A 337 9.90 -7.82 -24.39
CA LYS A 337 10.12 -6.68 -25.28
C LYS A 337 10.11 -7.12 -26.74
N GLU A 338 9.59 -6.25 -27.60
CA GLU A 338 9.65 -6.37 -29.06
C GLU A 338 9.03 -7.66 -29.59
N VAL A 339 7.84 -8.00 -29.09
CA VAL A 339 7.09 -9.20 -29.49
C VAL A 339 6.18 -8.87 -30.68
N PRO A 340 6.32 -9.55 -31.83
CA PRO A 340 5.37 -9.42 -32.93
C PRO A 340 4.08 -10.18 -32.58
N LEU A 341 2.95 -9.46 -32.54
CA LEU A 341 1.62 -10.03 -32.31
C LEU A 341 0.60 -9.44 -33.28
N LYS A 342 -0.45 -10.21 -33.58
CA LYS A 342 -1.53 -9.83 -34.50
C LYS A 342 -2.82 -9.60 -33.73
N GLY A 343 -3.54 -8.53 -34.07
CA GLY A 343 -4.95 -8.37 -33.69
C GLY A 343 -5.25 -8.40 -32.18
N VAL A 344 -4.31 -7.98 -31.32
CA VAL A 344 -4.51 -7.99 -29.86
C VAL A 344 -5.37 -6.81 -29.43
N THR A 345 -6.39 -7.08 -28.63
CA THR A 345 -7.37 -6.11 -28.14
C THR A 345 -7.60 -6.25 -26.63
N ARG A 346 -8.27 -5.26 -26.03
CA ARG A 346 -8.65 -5.29 -24.62
C ARG A 346 -9.60 -6.47 -24.35
N GLY A 347 -9.34 -7.22 -23.29
CA GLY A 347 -10.13 -8.39 -22.90
C GLY A 347 -9.54 -9.72 -23.38
N ASP A 348 -8.61 -9.70 -24.32
CA ASP A 348 -7.91 -10.90 -24.77
C ASP A 348 -7.13 -11.55 -23.63
N LEU A 349 -6.98 -12.87 -23.71
CA LEU A 349 -6.23 -13.66 -22.73
C LEU A 349 -4.83 -13.95 -23.28
N LEU A 350 -3.82 -13.61 -22.49
CA LEU A 350 -2.42 -13.98 -22.69
C LEU A 350 -2.06 -15.13 -21.76
N LEU A 351 -1.40 -16.12 -22.35
CA LEU A 351 -0.89 -17.31 -21.68
C LEU A 351 0.64 -17.25 -21.64
N PHE A 352 1.22 -16.98 -20.47
CA PHE A 352 2.66 -17.08 -20.24
C PHE A 352 3.01 -18.53 -19.90
N LYS A 353 3.87 -19.15 -20.71
CA LYS A 353 4.25 -20.57 -20.59
C LYS A 353 5.50 -20.76 -19.72
N GLN A 354 5.70 -21.99 -19.25
CA GLN A 354 6.87 -22.42 -18.48
C GLN A 354 7.06 -21.67 -17.15
N VAL A 355 5.97 -21.26 -16.50
CA VAL A 355 6.00 -20.46 -15.26
C VAL A 355 5.74 -21.31 -14.01
N GLY A 356 5.68 -22.63 -14.15
CA GLY A 356 5.37 -23.50 -13.02
C GLY A 356 6.49 -23.59 -11.97
N ALA A 357 7.72 -23.22 -12.34
CA ALA A 357 8.89 -23.15 -11.47
C ALA A 357 9.33 -21.69 -11.27
N TYR A 358 9.55 -21.30 -10.02
CA TYR A 358 10.02 -19.96 -9.66
C TYR A 358 9.11 -18.82 -10.17
N GLY A 359 7.83 -19.13 -10.37
CA GLY A 359 6.76 -18.17 -10.61
C GLY A 359 6.13 -17.78 -9.27
N ALA A 360 5.03 -18.44 -8.91
CA ALA A 360 4.30 -18.19 -7.67
C ALA A 360 5.15 -18.27 -6.38
N SER A 361 6.22 -19.06 -6.36
CA SER A 361 7.12 -19.16 -5.18
C SER A 361 7.93 -17.88 -4.94
N MET A 362 8.12 -17.04 -5.96
CA MET A 362 8.79 -15.74 -5.87
C MET A 362 7.80 -14.57 -5.91
N ALA A 363 6.49 -14.85 -5.85
CA ALA A 363 5.47 -13.82 -5.89
C ALA A 363 5.46 -13.00 -4.59
N SER A 364 5.26 -11.69 -4.73
CA SER A 364 5.26 -10.73 -3.65
C SER A 364 3.95 -9.93 -3.61
N HIS A 365 3.81 -9.16 -2.54
CA HIS A 365 2.74 -8.18 -2.38
C HIS A 365 3.11 -6.78 -2.87
N TYR A 366 4.12 -6.68 -3.74
CA TYR A 366 4.58 -5.40 -4.25
C TYR A 366 3.43 -4.63 -4.92
N ASN A 367 3.36 -3.32 -4.69
CA ASN A 367 2.21 -2.46 -4.98
C ASN A 367 0.90 -2.88 -4.28
N SER A 368 0.99 -3.49 -3.09
CA SER A 368 -0.13 -4.00 -2.28
C SER A 368 -1.08 -4.91 -3.05
N ARG A 369 -0.53 -5.65 -4.03
CA ARG A 369 -1.29 -6.57 -4.87
C ARG A 369 -1.39 -7.93 -4.17
N PRO A 370 -2.61 -8.41 -3.85
CA PRO A 370 -2.77 -9.71 -3.21
C PRO A 370 -2.26 -10.85 -4.09
N LYS A 371 -1.72 -11.92 -3.49
CA LYS A 371 -1.27 -13.07 -4.28
C LYS A 371 -2.43 -13.71 -5.03
N ILE A 372 -2.13 -14.07 -6.27
CA ILE A 372 -3.13 -14.53 -7.22
C ILE A 372 -3.55 -15.98 -6.97
N LEU A 373 -4.72 -16.31 -7.49
CA LEU A 373 -5.29 -17.66 -7.48
C LEU A 373 -4.33 -18.67 -8.12
N GLU A 374 -4.22 -19.86 -7.53
CA GLU A 374 -3.57 -21.03 -8.12
C GLU A 374 -4.58 -22.14 -8.36
N LEU A 375 -4.68 -22.61 -9.59
CA LEU A 375 -5.59 -23.67 -10.03
C LEU A 375 -4.78 -24.88 -10.52
N GLY A 376 -5.30 -26.09 -10.30
CA GLY A 376 -4.75 -27.33 -10.83
C GLY A 376 -5.76 -28.04 -11.70
N VAL A 377 -5.28 -28.68 -12.76
CA VAL A 377 -6.06 -29.58 -13.62
C VAL A 377 -5.48 -30.98 -13.50
N GLU A 378 -6.34 -31.95 -13.20
CA GLU A 378 -5.99 -33.37 -13.15
C GLU A 378 -7.13 -34.13 -13.82
N GLN A 379 -6.85 -34.88 -14.91
CA GLN A 379 -7.88 -35.60 -15.67
C GLN A 379 -9.10 -34.73 -16.06
N ASP A 380 -8.84 -33.56 -16.63
CA ASP A 380 -9.84 -32.54 -17.01
C ASP A 380 -10.67 -31.94 -15.86
N ARG A 381 -10.35 -32.25 -14.60
CA ARG A 381 -11.01 -31.66 -13.43
C ARG A 381 -10.19 -30.50 -12.88
N VAL A 382 -10.83 -29.35 -12.76
CA VAL A 382 -10.24 -28.13 -12.21
C VAL A 382 -10.45 -28.10 -10.70
N ARG A 383 -9.40 -27.79 -9.93
CA ARG A 383 -9.47 -27.55 -8.49
C ARG A 383 -8.68 -26.30 -8.11
N ILE A 384 -9.10 -25.65 -7.04
CA ILE A 384 -8.34 -24.57 -6.42
C ILE A 384 -7.23 -25.20 -5.57
N LEU A 385 -5.99 -24.75 -5.77
CA LEU A 385 -4.81 -25.18 -5.01
C LEU A 385 -4.42 -24.14 -3.96
N ARG A 386 -4.68 -22.87 -4.26
CA ARG A 386 -4.54 -21.73 -3.35
C ARG A 386 -5.56 -20.68 -3.76
N ASP A 387 -6.38 -20.25 -2.82
CA ASP A 387 -7.31 -19.15 -3.05
C ASP A 387 -6.57 -17.85 -3.41
N ARG A 388 -7.26 -16.96 -4.12
CA ARG A 388 -6.79 -15.58 -4.29
C ARG A 388 -6.84 -14.90 -2.93
N GLU A 389 -5.74 -14.28 -2.54
CA GLU A 389 -5.73 -13.47 -1.32
C GLU A 389 -6.67 -12.27 -1.48
N SER A 390 -7.40 -11.95 -0.42
CA SER A 390 -8.12 -10.71 -0.27
C SER A 390 -7.18 -9.57 0.13
N PHE A 391 -7.67 -8.34 0.04
CA PHE A 391 -6.98 -7.19 0.64
C PHE A 391 -6.75 -7.39 2.15
N PHE A 392 -7.68 -8.03 2.85
CA PHE A 392 -7.55 -8.26 4.29
C PHE A 392 -6.44 -9.25 4.62
N ASP A 393 -6.27 -10.31 3.84
CA ASP A 393 -5.15 -11.26 4.01
C ASP A 393 -3.81 -10.52 3.92
N ASN A 394 -3.69 -9.56 2.99
CA ASN A 394 -2.49 -8.76 2.78
C ASN A 394 -2.11 -7.89 3.99
N ILE A 395 -3.11 -7.35 4.71
CA ILE A 395 -2.89 -6.42 5.83
C ILE A 395 -3.14 -7.05 7.21
N THR A 396 -3.42 -8.35 7.30
CA THR A 396 -3.87 -8.99 8.56
C THR A 396 -2.87 -8.82 9.70
N HIS A 397 -1.57 -8.81 9.40
CA HIS A 397 -0.52 -8.63 10.41
C HIS A 397 -0.24 -7.17 10.77
N GLU A 398 -0.83 -6.21 10.07
CA GLU A 398 -0.65 -4.77 10.30
C GLU A 398 -1.90 -4.14 10.90
N ILE A 399 -3.09 -4.63 10.54
CA ILE A 399 -4.38 -4.03 10.92
C ILE A 399 -4.57 -3.97 12.44
N GLY A 400 -4.05 -4.93 13.19
CA GLY A 400 -4.09 -4.94 14.66
C GLY A 400 -3.09 -3.98 15.32
N HIS A 401 -2.08 -3.53 14.57
CA HIS A 401 -1.08 -2.54 15.00
C HIS A 401 -1.37 -1.13 14.52
N LEU A 402 -2.34 -0.96 13.61
CA LEU A 402 -3.03 0.31 13.53
C LEU A 402 -3.55 0.55 14.94
N GLU A 403 -2.92 1.47 15.67
CA GLU A 403 -3.46 1.99 16.91
C GLU A 403 -4.95 2.13 16.65
N SER A 404 -5.80 1.61 17.53
CA SER A 404 -7.20 1.98 17.49
C SER A 404 -7.19 3.50 17.64
N VAL A 405 -7.12 4.25 16.53
CA VAL A 405 -7.00 5.70 16.54
C VAL A 405 -8.37 6.17 16.93
N GLY A 406 -8.63 6.07 18.22
CA GLY A 406 -9.80 6.48 18.95
C GLY A 406 -11.14 6.16 18.31
N ILE A 407 -11.35 5.24 17.36
CA ILE A 407 -12.71 5.11 16.81
C ILE A 407 -13.64 4.52 17.85
N HIS A 408 -13.34 3.39 18.50
CA HIS A 408 -14.22 2.84 19.54
C HIS A 408 -14.19 3.66 20.84
N ALA A 409 -13.03 4.21 21.24
CA ALA A 409 -12.94 5.06 22.41
C ALA A 409 -13.63 6.42 22.19
N LYS A 410 -13.46 7.07 21.03
CA LYS A 410 -14.20 8.30 20.68
C LYS A 410 -15.66 8.00 20.34
N ARG A 411 -16.02 6.83 19.80
CA ARG A 411 -17.43 6.44 19.59
C ARG A 411 -18.13 6.21 20.92
N ALA A 412 -17.52 5.46 21.85
CA ALA A 412 -18.06 5.32 23.20
C ALA A 412 -18.13 6.65 23.95
N GLN A 413 -17.15 7.54 23.73
CA GLN A 413 -17.15 8.89 24.29
C GLN A 413 -18.19 9.81 23.63
N ILE A 414 -18.41 9.70 22.31
CA ILE A 414 -19.47 10.39 21.56
C ILE A 414 -20.84 9.85 21.97
N ASP A 415 -21.02 8.54 22.09
CA ASP A 415 -22.28 7.90 22.47
C ASP A 415 -22.63 8.25 23.94
N GLN A 416 -21.64 8.30 24.85
CA GLN A 416 -21.86 8.83 26.21
C GLN A 416 -22.20 10.32 26.22
N ILE A 417 -21.56 11.12 25.36
CA ILE A 417 -21.88 12.55 25.22
C ILE A 417 -23.29 12.72 24.64
N ASP A 418 -23.70 11.95 23.64
CA ASP A 418 -25.02 12.00 23.02
C ASP A 418 -26.13 11.55 23.98
N GLU A 419 -25.87 10.53 24.81
CA GLU A 419 -26.82 10.11 25.85
C GLU A 419 -26.97 11.19 26.94
N ALA A 420 -25.87 11.81 27.36
CA ALA A 420 -25.88 12.92 28.30
C ALA A 420 -26.59 14.16 27.72
N LEU A 421 -26.30 14.50 26.45
CA LEU A 421 -26.93 15.61 25.72
C LEU A 421 -28.43 15.38 25.60
N SER A 422 -28.85 14.15 25.28
CA SER A 422 -30.26 13.78 25.16
C SER A 422 -31.01 13.88 26.49
N LYS A 423 -30.39 13.47 27.60
CA LYS A 423 -30.97 13.66 28.95
C LYS A 423 -31.11 15.14 29.30
N LEU A 424 -30.11 15.95 28.96
CA LEU A 424 -30.10 17.38 29.30
C LEU A 424 -31.01 18.22 28.39
N LEU A 425 -31.16 17.84 27.12
CA LEU A 425 -32.16 18.38 26.21
C LEU A 425 -33.59 18.03 26.63
N ASN A 426 -33.82 16.81 27.10
CA ASN A 426 -35.11 16.41 27.67
C ASN A 426 -35.43 17.17 28.96
N ALA A 427 -34.45 17.34 29.86
CA ALA A 427 -34.62 18.15 31.06
C ALA A 427 -34.96 19.62 30.72
N ARG A 428 -34.28 20.20 29.71
CA ARG A 428 -34.61 21.53 29.18
C ARG A 428 -36.02 21.59 28.59
N LEU A 429 -36.44 20.55 27.86
CA LEU A 429 -37.77 20.49 27.26
C LEU A 429 -38.85 20.47 28.35
N VAL A 430 -38.67 19.64 29.39
CA VAL A 430 -39.57 19.59 30.56
C VAL A 430 -39.63 20.96 31.25
N LEU A 431 -38.48 21.60 31.51
CA LEU A 431 -38.46 22.92 32.15
C LEU A 431 -39.12 24.00 31.27
N SER A 432 -38.92 23.94 29.95
CA SER A 432 -39.55 24.86 28.99
C SER A 432 -41.07 24.66 28.95
N GLN A 433 -41.53 23.42 29.08
CA GLN A 433 -42.95 23.08 29.20
C GLN A 433 -43.54 23.52 30.55
N GLU A 434 -42.78 23.44 31.65
CA GLU A 434 -43.19 23.98 32.95
C GLU A 434 -43.29 25.50 32.92
N ILE A 435 -42.31 26.20 32.32
CA ILE A 435 -42.36 27.66 32.09
C ILE A 435 -43.57 28.01 31.21
N ALA A 436 -43.86 27.23 30.16
CA ALA A 436 -45.02 27.44 29.31
C ALA A 436 -46.35 27.20 30.05
N LYS A 437 -46.43 26.16 30.90
CA LYS A 437 -47.59 25.87 31.74
C LYS A 437 -47.83 26.96 32.79
N GLU A 438 -46.76 27.50 33.38
CA GLU A 438 -46.89 28.57 34.37
C GLU A 438 -47.28 29.90 33.70
N LYS A 439 -46.76 30.19 32.50
CA LYS A 439 -47.23 31.30 31.65
C LYS A 439 -48.71 31.15 31.25
N GLN A 440 -49.18 29.92 31.02
CA GLN A 440 -50.60 29.63 30.75
C GLN A 440 -51.47 29.79 32.00
N ARG A 441 -51.02 29.31 33.17
CA ARG A 441 -51.76 29.46 34.45
C ARG A 441 -51.94 30.92 34.86
N GLU A 442 -50.98 31.77 34.53
CA GLU A 442 -51.07 33.21 34.79
C GLU A 442 -51.80 34.00 33.68
N ALA A 443 -52.31 33.32 32.64
CA ALA A 443 -53.09 33.88 31.52
C ALA A 443 -52.41 35.07 30.79
N LEU A 444 -51.14 34.91 30.40
CA LEU A 444 -50.34 35.97 29.79
C LEU A 444 -50.09 35.73 28.29
N GLY A 445 -50.80 36.47 27.43
CA GLY A 445 -50.65 36.43 25.97
C GLY A 445 -49.68 37.45 25.36
N VAL A 446 -49.05 38.34 26.15
CA VAL A 446 -48.15 39.39 25.66
C VAL A 446 -46.95 39.58 26.59
N TYR A 447 -45.76 39.74 25.98
CA TYR A 447 -44.44 39.85 26.63
C TYR A 447 -44.32 41.04 27.61
N ASN A 448 -43.89 40.79 28.85
CA ASN A 448 -43.61 41.81 29.88
C ASN A 448 -42.21 41.61 30.52
N PRO A 449 -41.21 42.48 30.20
CA PRO A 449 -39.79 42.23 30.49
C PRO A 449 -39.40 42.29 31.99
N VAL A 450 -40.14 42.99 32.84
CA VAL A 450 -39.80 43.08 34.29
C VAL A 450 -40.21 41.80 35.03
N ARG A 451 -41.28 41.13 34.58
CA ARG A 451 -41.74 39.85 35.18
C ARG A 451 -41.07 38.63 34.55
N GLU A 452 -40.68 38.70 33.27
CA GLU A 452 -39.78 37.71 32.66
C GLU A 452 -38.46 37.57 33.44
N ALA A 453 -37.90 38.69 33.92
CA ALA A 453 -36.70 38.69 34.76
C ALA A 453 -36.92 38.02 36.14
N GLN A 454 -38.13 38.05 36.69
CA GLN A 454 -38.47 37.39 37.96
C GLN A 454 -38.70 35.88 37.79
N ILE A 455 -39.26 35.45 36.67
CA ILE A 455 -39.40 34.03 36.31
C ILE A 455 -38.01 33.41 36.06
N PHE A 456 -37.13 34.10 35.33
CA PHE A 456 -35.72 33.71 35.18
C PHE A 456 -34.96 33.63 36.50
N LYS A 457 -35.29 34.46 37.50
CA LYS A 457 -34.68 34.43 38.83
C LYS A 457 -35.14 33.23 39.69
N LYS A 458 -36.32 32.65 39.40
CA LYS A 458 -36.91 31.53 40.16
C LYS A 458 -36.53 30.15 39.63
N VAL A 459 -36.32 30.01 38.32
CA VAL A 459 -36.06 28.71 37.65
C VAL A 459 -34.85 28.72 36.70
N GLY A 460 -34.25 29.88 36.44
CA GLY A 460 -33.14 30.03 35.48
C GLY A 460 -31.78 29.52 35.97
N GLY A 461 -31.56 29.42 37.28
CA GLY A 461 -30.28 28.91 37.82
C GLY A 461 -29.99 27.44 37.46
N GLN A 462 -31.04 26.61 37.32
CA GLN A 462 -30.87 25.21 36.90
C GLN A 462 -30.54 25.09 35.41
N LEU A 463 -31.01 26.03 34.58
CA LEU A 463 -30.64 26.11 33.17
C LEU A 463 -29.14 26.42 33.00
N GLU A 464 -28.59 27.27 33.86
CA GLU A 464 -27.17 27.61 33.89
C GLU A 464 -26.29 26.42 34.33
N SER A 465 -26.79 25.62 35.30
CA SER A 465 -26.16 24.36 35.75
C SER A 465 -26.11 23.32 34.62
N ILE A 466 -27.22 23.11 33.92
CA ILE A 466 -27.30 22.19 32.78
C ILE A 466 -26.36 22.62 31.65
N TYR A 467 -26.26 23.93 31.37
CA TYR A 467 -25.29 24.45 30.41
C TYR A 467 -23.83 24.23 30.83
N THR A 468 -23.56 24.20 32.14
CA THR A 468 -22.21 23.97 32.68
C THR A 468 -21.83 22.49 32.63
N GLU A 469 -22.78 21.59 32.89
CA GLU A 469 -22.58 20.13 32.88
C GLU A 469 -22.47 19.54 31.47
N ILE A 470 -23.28 20.01 30.51
CA ILE A 470 -23.14 19.57 29.10
C ILE A 470 -21.78 19.98 28.51
N LEU A 471 -21.31 21.18 28.85
CA LEU A 471 -20.21 21.84 28.13
C LEU A 471 -18.87 21.80 28.86
N GLY A 472 -18.82 21.30 30.11
CA GLY A 472 -17.60 21.06 30.88
C GLY A 472 -16.66 22.25 31.09
N VAL A 473 -17.06 23.46 30.68
CA VAL A 473 -16.31 24.72 30.80
C VAL A 473 -17.32 25.85 30.82
N SER A 474 -17.15 26.82 31.72
CA SER A 474 -17.75 28.16 31.61
C SER A 474 -17.45 28.72 30.20
N ARG A 475 -18.45 28.68 29.32
CA ARG A 475 -18.45 28.99 27.88
C ARG A 475 -17.20 29.66 27.26
N GLY A 476 -16.77 29.06 26.15
CA GLY A 476 -16.24 29.76 24.97
C GLY A 476 -16.19 28.81 23.77
N LEU A 477 -17.15 28.93 22.84
CA LEU A 477 -17.22 28.19 21.58
C LEU A 477 -15.88 28.27 20.82
N THR A 478 -15.50 27.11 20.29
CA THR A 478 -14.22 26.80 19.68
C THR A 478 -13.82 27.75 18.54
N SER A 479 -12.70 28.44 18.77
CA SER A 479 -12.06 29.49 17.98
C SER A 479 -12.76 30.86 18.04
N PRO A 480 -12.16 31.89 18.67
CA PRO A 480 -12.71 33.24 18.55
C PRO A 480 -12.62 33.69 17.08
N GLU A 481 -13.69 34.33 16.60
CA GLU A 481 -13.67 35.06 15.32
C GLU A 481 -12.44 35.96 15.29
N LYS A 482 -11.64 35.84 14.23
CA LYS A 482 -10.41 36.60 14.08
C LYS A 482 -10.75 37.94 13.45
N VAL A 483 -10.76 38.97 14.28
CA VAL A 483 -11.07 40.35 13.88
C VAL A 483 -9.79 41.10 13.49
N GLY A 484 -9.76 41.63 12.27
CA GLY A 484 -8.77 42.62 11.84
C GLY A 484 -9.28 44.04 12.07
N VAL A 485 -8.39 44.99 12.39
CA VAL A 485 -8.80 46.40 12.59
C VAL A 485 -7.88 47.34 11.84
N SER A 486 -8.44 48.31 11.10
CA SER A 486 -7.64 49.37 10.46
C SER A 486 -7.40 50.59 11.33
N THR A 487 -8.18 50.72 12.40
CA THR A 487 -8.12 51.81 13.39
C THR A 487 -6.85 51.74 14.25
N ASN A 488 -6.56 52.77 15.06
CA ASN A 488 -5.51 52.68 16.07
C ASN A 488 -5.88 51.75 17.26
N ALA A 489 -4.87 51.30 18.02
CA ALA A 489 -5.03 50.36 19.13
C ALA A 489 -6.02 50.82 20.21
N ASN A 490 -6.13 52.13 20.46
CA ASN A 490 -6.98 52.69 21.51
C ASN A 490 -8.45 52.68 21.09
N THR A 491 -8.74 53.01 19.82
CA THR A 491 -10.09 52.89 19.26
C THR A 491 -10.51 51.42 19.24
N ALA A 492 -9.64 50.53 18.76
CA ALA A 492 -9.92 49.09 18.68
C ALA A 492 -10.18 48.43 20.05
N ARG A 493 -9.44 48.82 21.08
CA ARG A 493 -9.66 48.34 22.47
C ARG A 493 -10.97 48.84 23.08
N ARG A 494 -11.42 50.04 22.73
CA ARG A 494 -12.73 50.56 23.16
C ARG A 494 -13.88 49.82 22.47
N LEU A 495 -13.71 49.51 21.19
CA LEU A 495 -14.71 48.85 20.35
C LEU A 495 -14.97 47.38 20.72
N LEU A 496 -13.91 46.64 21.04
CA LEU A 496 -13.98 45.19 21.20
C LEU A 496 -13.72 44.74 22.65
N GLY A 497 -13.38 45.67 23.55
CA GLY A 497 -13.02 45.39 24.94
C GLY A 497 -11.58 44.88 25.10
N GLN A 498 -11.08 44.86 26.35
CA GLN A 498 -9.66 44.60 26.66
C GLN A 498 -9.17 43.15 26.42
N LYS A 499 -10.05 42.21 26.08
CA LYS A 499 -9.74 40.77 26.06
C LYS A 499 -9.31 40.20 24.69
N PHE A 500 -9.28 40.99 23.62
CA PHE A 500 -8.93 40.49 22.27
C PHE A 500 -7.48 40.78 21.86
N LYS A 501 -6.78 39.80 21.27
CA LYS A 501 -5.48 39.98 20.60
C LYS A 501 -5.71 40.60 19.22
N LEU A 502 -5.71 41.93 19.16
CA LEU A 502 -6.02 42.68 17.93
C LEU A 502 -4.77 42.91 17.08
N LYS A 503 -4.87 42.62 15.77
CA LYS A 503 -3.83 42.92 14.80
C LYS A 503 -4.24 44.14 13.97
N LEU A 504 -3.38 45.15 13.96
CA LEU A 504 -3.61 46.42 13.27
C LEU A 504 -3.13 46.31 11.83
N TYR A 505 -3.95 46.78 10.90
CA TYR A 505 -3.67 46.79 9.47
C TYR A 505 -3.85 48.21 8.92
N ASN A 506 -3.22 48.54 7.79
CA ASN A 506 -3.74 49.64 6.96
C ASN A 506 -4.96 49.12 6.18
N PRO A 507 -5.80 50.00 5.59
CA PRO A 507 -7.02 49.59 4.89
C PRO A 507 -6.83 48.48 3.83
N LEU A 508 -5.81 48.59 2.97
CA LEU A 508 -5.53 47.59 1.93
C LEU A 508 -5.09 46.24 2.51
N ALA A 509 -4.22 46.27 3.52
CA ALA A 509 -3.75 45.07 4.21
C ALA A 509 -4.87 44.38 5.01
N LEU A 510 -5.87 45.14 5.49
CA LEU A 510 -7.06 44.58 6.14
C LEU A 510 -7.87 43.75 5.14
N PHE A 511 -8.11 44.26 3.94
CA PHE A 511 -8.85 43.54 2.89
C PHE A 511 -8.11 42.29 2.43
N GLU A 512 -6.80 42.39 2.23
CA GLU A 512 -5.97 41.23 1.92
C GLU A 512 -6.05 40.18 3.04
N ALA A 513 -6.05 40.60 4.30
CA ALA A 513 -6.14 39.69 5.43
C ALA A 513 -7.49 38.97 5.50
N ILE A 514 -8.59 39.68 5.22
CA ILE A 514 -9.94 39.12 5.14
C ILE A 514 -10.01 38.10 4.00
N LEU A 515 -9.51 38.44 2.81
CA LEU A 515 -9.63 37.60 1.62
C LEU A 515 -8.69 36.38 1.66
N LEU A 516 -7.47 36.53 2.19
CA LEU A 516 -6.39 35.56 1.97
C LEU A 516 -5.72 35.04 3.25
N LYS A 517 -5.85 35.72 4.41
CA LYS A 517 -5.03 35.41 5.61
C LYS A 517 -5.87 34.97 6.82
N GLY A 518 -7.10 34.50 6.59
CA GLY A 518 -7.95 33.88 7.61
C GLY A 518 -8.43 34.84 8.70
N VAL A 519 -8.61 36.12 8.37
CA VAL A 519 -9.42 37.07 9.14
C VAL A 519 -10.86 36.93 8.68
N ASP A 520 -11.79 36.77 9.61
CA ASP A 520 -13.20 36.47 9.28
C ASP A 520 -13.92 37.75 8.84
N TYR A 521 -13.70 38.84 9.56
CA TYR A 521 -14.20 40.17 9.23
C TYR A 521 -13.28 41.25 9.82
N GLY A 522 -13.40 42.46 9.29
CA GLY A 522 -12.57 43.58 9.69
C GLY A 522 -13.35 44.85 9.99
N LEU A 523 -12.82 45.66 10.90
CA LEU A 523 -13.35 47.00 11.14
C LEU A 523 -12.49 48.05 10.45
N LEU A 524 -13.11 48.78 9.52
CA LEU A 524 -12.49 49.84 8.76
C LEU A 524 -12.90 51.22 9.29
N GLU A 525 -11.94 52.04 9.71
CA GLU A 525 -12.19 53.45 10.01
C GLU A 525 -12.37 54.28 8.73
N VAL A 526 -13.29 55.24 8.74
CA VAL A 526 -13.50 56.17 7.61
C VAL A 526 -12.84 57.50 7.94
N ARG A 527 -11.72 57.83 7.27
CA ARG A 527 -10.93 59.05 7.48
C ARG A 527 -10.51 59.71 6.17
N GLY A 528 -10.33 61.03 6.19
CA GLY A 528 -9.98 61.84 5.00
C GLY A 528 -8.49 61.87 4.60
N SER A 529 -7.62 61.05 5.18
CA SER A 529 -6.19 61.00 4.82
C SER A 529 -5.93 60.12 3.58
N ASP A 530 -4.86 60.37 2.82
CA ASP A 530 -4.54 59.68 1.55
C ASP A 530 -4.57 58.14 1.62
N ALA A 531 -3.98 57.54 2.67
CA ALA A 531 -3.98 56.08 2.84
C ALA A 531 -5.39 55.48 3.01
N TYR A 532 -6.31 56.25 3.58
CA TYR A 532 -7.71 55.86 3.74
C TYR A 532 -8.53 56.18 2.50
N ALA A 533 -8.23 57.26 1.78
CA ALA A 533 -8.81 57.54 0.47
C ALA A 533 -8.55 56.38 -0.51
N GLN A 534 -7.31 55.86 -0.54
CA GLN A 534 -6.95 54.68 -1.34
C GLN A 534 -7.71 53.43 -0.88
N GLY A 535 -7.81 53.23 0.45
CA GLY A 535 -8.57 52.14 1.04
C GLY A 535 -10.05 52.15 0.68
N LEU A 536 -10.71 53.30 0.75
CA LEU A 536 -12.14 53.41 0.44
C LEU A 536 -12.42 53.22 -1.05
N LYS A 537 -11.57 53.74 -1.93
CA LYS A 537 -11.65 53.46 -3.37
C LYS A 537 -11.47 51.95 -3.66
N ALA A 538 -10.48 51.31 -3.04
CA ALA A 538 -10.26 49.87 -3.19
C ALA A 538 -11.42 49.03 -2.63
N LEU A 539 -12.01 49.44 -1.51
CA LEU A 539 -13.21 48.80 -0.97
C LEU A 539 -14.36 48.86 -1.98
N ALA A 540 -14.58 50.03 -2.58
CA ALA A 540 -15.61 50.22 -3.59
C ALA A 540 -15.41 49.28 -4.80
N GLU A 541 -14.19 49.22 -5.33
CA GLU A 541 -13.83 48.31 -6.42
C GLU A 541 -14.04 46.82 -6.07
N LEU A 542 -13.64 46.41 -4.85
CA LEU A 542 -13.78 45.02 -4.39
C LEU A 542 -15.24 44.62 -4.13
N ILE A 543 -16.10 45.56 -3.75
CA ILE A 543 -17.54 45.34 -3.62
C ILE A 543 -18.20 45.17 -4.98
N THR A 544 -17.83 45.97 -5.98
CA THR A 544 -18.31 45.80 -7.37
C THR A 544 -17.97 44.41 -7.91
N GLN A 545 -16.83 43.85 -7.50
CA GLN A 545 -16.39 42.51 -7.86
C GLN A 545 -17.02 41.40 -7.01
N GLN A 546 -17.95 41.71 -6.09
CA GLN A 546 -18.57 40.76 -5.16
C GLN A 546 -17.55 39.97 -4.33
N ARG A 547 -16.44 40.60 -3.93
CA ARG A 547 -15.40 39.97 -3.10
C ARG A 547 -15.52 40.32 -1.64
N LEU A 548 -15.92 41.57 -1.36
CA LEU A 548 -16.20 42.07 -0.03
C LEU A 548 -17.59 42.68 0.01
N GLU A 549 -18.10 42.87 1.22
CA GLU A 549 -19.34 43.59 1.48
C GLU A 549 -19.23 44.42 2.77
N ILE A 550 -20.03 45.48 2.86
CA ILE A 550 -20.22 46.20 4.12
C ILE A 550 -21.40 45.56 4.82
N ALA A 551 -21.12 44.90 5.94
CA ALA A 551 -22.14 44.22 6.73
C ALA A 551 -22.89 45.18 7.67
N HIS A 552 -22.21 46.22 8.18
CA HIS A 552 -22.80 47.17 9.11
C HIS A 552 -21.96 48.45 9.16
N SER A 553 -22.56 49.55 9.62
CA SER A 553 -21.81 50.74 10.00
C SER A 553 -22.25 51.24 11.37
N PHE A 554 -21.36 51.95 12.04
CA PHE A 554 -21.65 52.58 13.32
C PHE A 554 -20.70 53.75 13.61
N LYS A 555 -21.06 54.55 14.62
CA LYS A 555 -20.23 55.65 15.10
C LYS A 555 -19.90 55.46 16.57
N ILE A 556 -18.62 55.47 16.90
CA ILE A 556 -18.14 55.29 18.27
C ILE A 556 -17.16 56.40 18.60
N ALA A 557 -17.41 57.10 19.71
CA ALA A 557 -16.63 58.26 20.15
C ALA A 557 -16.40 59.32 19.04
N GLY A 558 -17.40 59.54 18.17
CA GLY A 558 -17.31 60.52 17.09
C GLY A 558 -16.78 59.98 15.75
N ILE A 559 -16.23 58.76 15.72
CA ILE A 559 -15.56 58.17 14.56
C ILE A 559 -16.52 57.25 13.81
N TRP A 560 -16.57 57.36 12.48
CA TRP A 560 -17.36 56.49 11.61
C TRP A 560 -16.56 55.25 11.22
N CYS A 561 -17.13 54.06 11.47
CA CYS A 561 -16.52 52.78 11.17
C CYS A 561 -17.45 51.90 10.33
N LEU A 562 -16.86 51.12 9.42
CA LEU A 562 -17.53 50.12 8.59
C LEU A 562 -17.07 48.72 9.00
N LEU A 563 -18.03 47.81 9.21
CA LEU A 563 -17.77 46.39 9.36
C LEU A 563 -17.73 45.76 7.97
N VAL A 564 -16.56 45.25 7.58
CA VAL A 564 -16.31 44.70 6.24
C VAL A 564 -16.04 43.20 6.35
N GLY A 565 -16.77 42.41 5.58
CA GLY A 565 -16.63 40.95 5.50
C GLY A 565 -16.44 40.49 4.06
N ARG A 566 -16.26 39.18 3.87
CA ARG A 566 -16.35 38.57 2.53
C ARG A 566 -17.78 38.69 2.01
N PHE A 567 -17.96 38.72 0.71
CA PHE A 567 -19.30 38.71 0.13
C PHE A 567 -20.11 37.48 0.60
N GLY A 568 -21.34 37.69 1.04
CA GLY A 568 -22.21 36.66 1.62
C GLY A 568 -21.89 36.30 3.08
N PHE A 569 -21.08 37.12 3.77
CA PHE A 569 -20.73 36.92 5.19
C PHE A 569 -21.96 37.11 6.10
N LEU A 570 -22.89 37.99 5.75
CA LEU A 570 -24.16 38.17 6.48
C LEU A 570 -25.34 38.42 5.52
N ALA A 571 -26.36 37.57 5.56
CA ALA A 571 -27.66 37.88 4.96
C ALA A 571 -28.44 38.80 5.90
N GLN A 572 -28.86 39.98 5.44
CA GLN A 572 -29.73 40.87 6.21
C GLN A 572 -31.12 40.94 5.61
N ASP A 573 -32.13 40.70 6.44
CA ASP A 573 -33.52 40.98 6.14
C ASP A 573 -33.85 42.42 6.58
N ASN A 574 -34.37 43.25 5.66
CA ASN A 574 -34.82 44.63 5.87
C ASN A 574 -33.75 45.68 6.24
N PRO A 575 -32.87 46.08 5.30
CA PRO A 575 -31.86 47.11 5.55
C PRO A 575 -32.47 48.51 5.72
N THR A 576 -32.01 49.26 6.72
CA THR A 576 -32.48 50.64 7.00
C THR A 576 -31.64 51.72 6.30
N ARG A 577 -30.41 51.40 5.90
CA ARG A 577 -29.46 52.36 5.31
C ARG A 577 -28.76 51.77 4.09
N ARG A 578 -28.26 52.66 3.24
CA ARG A 578 -27.50 52.30 2.04
C ARG A 578 -26.25 53.16 1.95
N ALA A 579 -25.16 52.56 1.46
CA ALA A 579 -23.91 53.25 1.20
C ALA A 579 -23.62 53.36 -0.30
N TRP A 580 -23.07 54.49 -0.69
CA TRP A 580 -22.72 54.81 -2.07
C TRP A 580 -21.34 55.42 -2.16
N TRP A 581 -20.64 55.09 -3.24
CA TRP A 581 -19.38 55.69 -3.62
C TRP A 581 -19.54 56.53 -4.88
N PHE A 582 -18.95 57.72 -4.90
CA PHE A 582 -19.04 58.66 -6.01
C PHE A 582 -17.66 59.12 -6.46
N ASP A 583 -17.58 59.49 -7.74
CA ASP A 583 -16.43 60.20 -8.29
C ASP A 583 -16.18 61.53 -7.53
N PRO A 584 -14.91 61.92 -7.28
CA PRO A 584 -14.59 63.14 -6.52
C PRO A 584 -15.16 64.42 -7.16
N THR A 585 -15.41 64.45 -8.47
CA THR A 585 -16.00 65.62 -9.15
C THR A 585 -17.41 65.97 -8.64
N HIS A 586 -18.15 64.99 -8.10
CA HIS A 586 -19.51 65.18 -7.59
C HIS A 586 -19.57 65.72 -6.15
N THR A 587 -18.43 65.94 -5.48
CA THR A 587 -18.36 66.33 -4.05
C THR A 587 -19.28 67.50 -3.69
N ARG A 588 -19.20 68.62 -4.43
CA ARG A 588 -19.96 69.84 -4.12
C ARG A 588 -21.47 69.66 -4.30
N GLN A 589 -21.87 68.87 -5.30
CA GLN A 589 -23.27 68.58 -5.58
C GLN A 589 -23.87 67.70 -4.47
N ILE A 590 -23.12 66.68 -4.02
CA ILE A 590 -23.55 65.82 -2.91
C ILE A 590 -23.64 66.64 -1.62
N GLN A 591 -22.65 67.47 -1.30
CA GLN A 591 -22.72 68.33 -0.11
C GLN A 591 -23.93 69.27 -0.11
N ALA A 592 -24.28 69.84 -1.25
CA ALA A 592 -25.48 70.66 -1.40
C ALA A 592 -26.76 69.82 -1.20
N LEU A 593 -26.82 68.61 -1.77
CA LEU A 593 -27.95 67.69 -1.60
C LEU A 593 -28.19 67.35 -0.13
N LEU A 594 -27.12 67.12 0.64
CA LEU A 594 -27.20 66.71 2.04
C LEU A 594 -27.63 67.82 3.00
N SER A 595 -27.62 69.09 2.57
CA SER A 595 -27.96 70.23 3.43
C SER A 595 -29.39 70.23 3.99
N GLY A 596 -30.30 69.43 3.39
CA GLY A 596 -31.68 69.24 3.83
C GLY A 596 -31.99 67.89 4.46
N TYR A 597 -31.00 67.01 4.66
CA TYR A 597 -31.21 65.67 5.20
C TYR A 597 -30.66 65.53 6.61
N ASP A 598 -31.49 64.99 7.50
CA ASP A 598 -31.05 64.63 8.83
C ASP A 598 -30.12 63.43 8.77
N ASN A 599 -29.00 63.53 9.49
CA ASN A 599 -28.17 62.39 9.88
C ASN A 599 -27.38 61.61 8.79
N PRO A 600 -26.93 62.19 7.65
CA PRO A 600 -26.08 61.47 6.70
C PRO A 600 -24.64 61.33 7.23
N TYR A 601 -23.99 60.22 6.87
CA TYR A 601 -22.53 60.10 6.99
C TYR A 601 -21.92 60.36 5.63
N PHE A 602 -21.08 61.38 5.54
CA PHE A 602 -20.44 61.76 4.29
C PHE A 602 -18.96 62.05 4.53
N LEU A 603 -18.11 61.47 3.69
CA LEU A 603 -16.69 61.79 3.64
C LEU A 603 -16.27 62.00 2.18
N ALA A 604 -15.76 63.19 1.88
CA ALA A 604 -15.09 63.48 0.63
C ALA A 604 -13.58 63.27 0.77
N THR A 605 -12.97 62.67 -0.23
CA THR A 605 -11.52 62.45 -0.33
C THR A 605 -11.03 62.84 -1.73
N PRO A 606 -9.71 63.02 -1.96
CA PRO A 606 -9.18 63.30 -3.30
C PRO A 606 -9.51 62.22 -4.34
N LEU A 607 -9.86 60.99 -3.91
CA LEU A 607 -10.10 59.84 -4.78
C LEU A 607 -11.58 59.48 -4.95
N GLY A 608 -12.48 60.19 -4.27
CA GLY A 608 -13.92 59.95 -4.30
C GLY A 608 -14.62 60.26 -2.99
N CYS A 609 -15.94 60.11 -3.00
CA CYS A 609 -16.80 60.41 -1.85
C CYS A 609 -17.58 59.18 -1.41
N LEU A 610 -17.58 58.90 -0.11
CA LEU A 610 -18.43 57.90 0.51
C LEU A 610 -19.62 58.58 1.19
N LEU A 611 -20.82 58.15 0.84
CA LEU A 611 -22.08 58.57 1.48
C LEU A 611 -22.79 57.35 2.06
N GLU A 612 -23.32 57.49 3.27
CA GLU A 612 -24.29 56.56 3.83
C GLU A 612 -25.50 57.34 4.37
N ALA A 613 -26.69 56.97 3.91
CA ALA A 613 -27.96 57.61 4.28
C ALA A 613 -29.07 56.57 4.45
N ASN A 614 -30.28 57.02 4.78
CA ASN A 614 -31.45 56.14 4.82
C ASN A 614 -31.66 55.51 3.44
N ILE A 615 -32.17 54.28 3.42
CA ILE A 615 -32.33 53.50 2.19
C ILE A 615 -33.29 54.16 1.17
N ASP A 616 -34.21 54.99 1.68
CA ASP A 616 -35.20 55.74 0.88
C ASP A 616 -34.65 57.05 0.30
N LEU A 617 -33.36 57.37 0.52
CA LEU A 617 -32.74 58.54 -0.11
C LEU A 617 -32.64 58.32 -1.62
N GLU A 618 -33.42 59.07 -2.39
CA GLU A 618 -33.32 59.12 -3.84
C GLU A 618 -32.17 60.03 -4.27
N LEU A 619 -31.19 59.45 -4.98
CA LEU A 619 -30.07 60.19 -5.54
C LEU A 619 -30.37 60.57 -7.00
N PRO A 620 -30.01 61.79 -7.44
CA PRO A 620 -30.14 62.18 -8.84
C PRO A 620 -29.40 61.20 -9.76
N THR A 621 -30.09 60.74 -10.82
CA THR A 621 -29.58 59.71 -11.75
C THR A 621 -28.28 60.09 -12.45
N HIS A 622 -28.04 61.39 -12.68
CA HIS A 622 -26.83 61.89 -13.33
C HIS A 622 -25.55 61.80 -12.47
N LEU A 623 -25.65 61.46 -11.18
CA LEU A 623 -24.48 61.32 -10.30
C LEU A 623 -23.80 59.95 -10.42
N GLU A 624 -24.45 58.99 -11.09
CA GLU A 624 -23.98 57.61 -11.32
C GLU A 624 -23.27 56.95 -10.10
N PRO A 625 -23.92 56.90 -8.92
CA PRO A 625 -23.30 56.34 -7.73
C PRO A 625 -23.07 54.84 -7.85
N LEU A 626 -21.91 54.37 -7.37
CA LEU A 626 -21.69 52.95 -7.12
C LEU A 626 -22.33 52.55 -5.77
N CYS A 627 -23.35 51.69 -5.81
CA CYS A 627 -23.97 51.15 -4.61
C CYS A 627 -23.03 50.14 -3.93
N LEU A 628 -22.62 50.42 -2.70
CA LEU A 628 -21.72 49.57 -1.93
C LEU A 628 -22.46 48.54 -1.05
N GLY A 629 -23.79 48.62 -1.01
CA GLY A 629 -24.63 47.71 -0.24
C GLY A 629 -25.64 48.43 0.65
N ALA A 630 -26.60 47.67 1.15
CA ALA A 630 -27.63 48.12 2.07
C ALA A 630 -27.59 47.26 3.34
N TYR A 631 -27.65 47.90 4.49
CA TYR A 631 -27.49 47.26 5.79
C TYR A 631 -28.22 48.05 6.89
N SER A 632 -28.47 47.38 8.01
CA SER A 632 -29.05 48.00 9.20
C SER A 632 -28.01 48.82 9.97
N THR A 633 -28.44 49.79 10.78
CA THR A 633 -27.53 50.46 11.73
C THR A 633 -28.12 50.49 13.12
N THR A 634 -27.28 50.24 14.14
CA THR A 634 -27.67 50.34 15.55
C THR A 634 -27.07 51.62 16.13
N ARG A 635 -27.87 52.68 16.26
CA ARG A 635 -27.47 53.85 17.04
C ARG A 635 -27.76 53.58 18.52
N ARG A 636 -26.73 53.23 19.30
CA ARG A 636 -26.79 53.42 20.75
C ARG A 636 -26.10 54.73 21.09
N THR A 637 -26.88 55.74 21.47
CA THR A 637 -26.39 56.89 22.25
C THR A 637 -26.26 56.45 23.71
N SER A 638 -25.28 55.60 24.00
CA SER A 638 -24.86 55.34 25.39
C SER A 638 -23.39 54.98 25.36
N GLY A 639 -22.57 55.80 26.01
CA GLY A 639 -21.13 55.57 26.09
C GLY A 639 -20.83 54.28 26.83
N ILE A 640 -20.49 53.24 26.07
CA ILE A 640 -19.44 52.23 26.24
C ILE A 640 -19.56 51.32 25.02
#